data_AF-H3SD90-F1
#
_entry.id   AF-H3SD90-F1
#
_cell.length_a   1.000
_cell.length_b   1.000
_cell.length_c   1.000
_cell.angle_alpha   90.00
_cell.angle_beta   90.00
_cell.angle_gamma   90.00
#
_symmetry.space_group_name_H-M   'P 1'
#
loop_
_entity.id
_entity.type
_entity.pdbx_description
1 polymer ?
#
loop_
_entity_poly.entity_id
_entity_poly.type
_entity_poly.pdbx_seq_one_letter_code
_entity_poly.pdbx_strand_id
1 'polypeptide(L)'
;MMTQTMVERFATEYARDEDRLTGRDDNQSSIHYPTVFLFIGDKAGDAIEPMIRINERKWDNSAGVMYMHATTRSEGAEASGGEGEGTPAARSAASARHGAEPGGRVARLVLPIGGSGDSESRKTMRRDVHRQFYEEESGLLELNRILRKVSSDIAEYGRLYASFDRIHLAVITRADDPLNVLVPEITMLAEAIFQQSFKSVQTDLYALINEREQAEAFGYASSAGVAFLRELDYMQSPDYSFSAPLHVTEDGIAIEVTHPASPLFDLVYVLTDKNERGMSSFDEEDNYEIICHMNLLKNRKRIDSAEAHGMDSYNNTSLRNNLMTESGRIGFVSAGFSKVKRPNHSIALAVLYHFCRELTERMKGGPERTPAEKLAWFGLDPEAIGARVDQAVPDEERLRDMNGMMTHGVSFSQLKRMTLREAEEALFGSGCIAFFRDNYERAAESAIRQLPDDELQYTVRQRLAAQADTGFYHVYAWTNEAEEADSIWPLLHGRIRDAGRALEAARAELEQKYGETVEEQSFQRLPLMDKHNVRSFIRTFFDTVYRQKLEVLRLETELRLYRKYEAELERLHAIYKQYVQQMESLERTLREAALASIRQADDYIGQNIMEYYERVTADVMRDIEAKRGPGAFGEERYMGSISRLLEQGTEALAARLCEVCRDHILTAAPFQQTFEEELLRRANVTIDYSNQEVLSRDELFKKLYRTLEEHAGIHIRLLDYTHKHRYEEKYFFGDATSEFMRYALNEEETSRIYKLGCVHEKRSSGVEKLNIMGGFRVEDLMYYRNGKMYYESYVQNGYTFHSLDPELLPPVR
;
A
#
# COMPACT_ATOMS: atom_id res chain seq x y z
N MET A 1 1.41 -9.13 5.05
CA MET A 1 0.52 -8.01 5.41
C MET A 1 1.30 -6.71 5.57
N MET A 2 2.34 -6.62 6.42
CA MET A 2 3.10 -5.37 6.60
C MET A 2 3.81 -4.86 5.33
N THR A 3 4.39 -5.74 4.50
CA THR A 3 4.95 -5.38 3.19
C THR A 3 3.92 -4.74 2.26
N GLN A 4 2.70 -5.28 2.21
CA GLN A 4 1.62 -4.74 1.39
C GLN A 4 1.18 -3.36 1.89
N THR A 5 1.06 -3.18 3.21
CA THR A 5 0.74 -1.88 3.82
C THR A 5 1.82 -0.83 3.53
N MET A 6 3.09 -1.21 3.52
CA MET A 6 4.20 -0.30 3.20
C MET A 6 4.20 0.13 1.73
N VAL A 7 4.01 -0.83 0.81
CA VAL A 7 3.93 -0.57 -0.64
C VAL A 7 2.73 0.32 -0.96
N GLU A 8 1.59 0.05 -0.32
CA GLU A 8 0.39 0.88 -0.44
C GLU A 8 0.66 2.30 0.05
N ARG A 9 1.24 2.44 1.25
CA ARG A 9 1.62 3.74 1.80
C ARG A 9 2.58 4.50 0.89
N PHE A 10 3.57 3.83 0.30
CA PHE A 10 4.49 4.45 -0.65
C PHE A 10 3.76 5.03 -1.85
N ALA A 11 2.82 4.28 -2.45
CA ALA A 11 2.06 4.72 -3.60
C ALA A 11 1.06 5.83 -3.26
N THR A 12 0.41 5.77 -2.08
CA THR A 12 -0.45 6.85 -1.57
C THR A 12 0.35 8.12 -1.30
N GLU A 13 1.52 8.01 -0.67
CA GLU A 13 2.42 9.15 -0.43
C GLU A 13 2.90 9.76 -1.75
N TYR A 14 3.31 8.94 -2.73
CA TYR A 14 3.71 9.45 -4.05
C TYR A 14 2.55 10.13 -4.77
N ALA A 15 1.36 9.54 -4.79
CA ALA A 15 0.19 10.16 -5.41
C ALA A 15 -0.13 11.51 -4.75
N ARG A 16 -0.14 11.55 -3.42
CA ARG A 16 -0.35 12.79 -2.64
C ARG A 16 0.73 13.82 -2.90
N ASP A 17 1.98 13.37 -2.98
CA ASP A 17 3.11 14.25 -3.23
C ASP A 17 3.09 14.75 -4.67
N GLU A 18 2.68 13.99 -5.69
CA GLU A 18 2.47 14.51 -7.04
C GLU A 18 1.29 15.50 -7.11
N ASP A 19 0.26 15.30 -6.29
CA ASP A 19 -0.81 16.30 -6.13
C ASP A 19 -0.34 17.56 -5.40
N ARG A 20 0.73 17.48 -4.58
CA ARG A 20 1.29 18.57 -3.75
C ARG A 20 2.56 19.23 -4.29
N LEU A 21 3.45 18.51 -4.99
CA LEU A 21 4.79 18.90 -5.49
C LEU A 21 4.71 19.83 -6.70
N THR A 22 3.53 19.93 -7.29
CA THR A 22 3.14 21.10 -8.06
C THR A 22 3.08 22.39 -7.20
N GLY A 23 3.36 22.35 -5.89
CA GLY A 23 3.15 23.39 -4.88
C GLY A 23 4.34 24.25 -4.42
N ARG A 24 5.32 24.59 -5.26
CA ARG A 24 6.39 25.56 -4.86
C ARG A 24 6.09 27.05 -5.11
N ASP A 25 5.07 27.39 -5.92
CA ASP A 25 4.65 28.78 -6.19
C ASP A 25 3.11 28.99 -6.02
N ASP A 26 2.58 29.06 -4.79
CA ASP A 26 1.41 29.92 -4.45
C ASP A 26 0.09 29.89 -5.29
N ASN A 27 -0.30 28.79 -5.95
CA ASN A 27 -1.46 28.76 -6.88
C ASN A 27 -2.51 27.65 -6.64
N GLN A 28 -2.60 27.04 -5.46
CA GLN A 28 -3.75 26.19 -5.11
C GLN A 28 -4.95 27.07 -4.66
N SER A 29 -6.17 26.54 -4.76
CA SER A 29 -7.38 27.30 -4.46
C SER A 29 -7.54 27.47 -2.95
N SER A 30 -7.37 28.70 -2.44
CA SER A 30 -7.58 29.05 -1.03
C SER A 30 -9.00 29.53 -0.75
N ILE A 31 -9.55 29.19 0.42
CA ILE A 31 -10.81 29.76 0.89
C ILE A 31 -10.62 31.21 1.39
N HIS A 32 -11.60 32.07 1.12
CA HIS A 32 -11.56 33.51 1.39
C HIS A 32 -12.07 33.85 2.80
N TYR A 33 -13.17 33.22 3.20
CA TYR A 33 -13.82 33.33 4.50
C TYR A 33 -13.71 32.02 5.30
N PRO A 34 -13.89 32.02 6.63
CA PRO A 34 -14.01 30.79 7.41
C PRO A 34 -15.17 29.89 6.94
N THR A 35 -14.95 28.58 6.96
CA THR A 35 -15.95 27.55 6.62
C THR A 35 -16.09 26.54 7.74
N VAL A 36 -17.33 26.24 8.13
CA VAL A 36 -17.70 25.24 9.11
C VAL A 36 -18.58 24.19 8.44
N PHE A 37 -18.20 22.93 8.53
CA PHE A 37 -19.01 21.79 8.15
C PHE A 37 -19.73 21.23 9.37
N LEU A 38 -21.06 21.30 9.38
CA LEU A 38 -21.92 20.82 10.47
C LEU A 38 -22.65 19.56 10.03
N PHE A 39 -22.22 18.41 10.54
CA PHE A 39 -22.82 17.11 10.28
C PHE A 39 -23.88 16.83 11.34
N ILE A 40 -25.12 16.57 10.93
CA ILE A 40 -26.23 16.25 11.82
C ILE A 40 -26.69 14.84 11.50
N GLY A 41 -26.60 13.95 12.49
CA GLY A 41 -27.03 12.56 12.36
C GLY A 41 -25.89 11.56 12.51
N ASP A 42 -26.23 10.34 12.93
CA ASP A 42 -25.28 9.24 13.07
C ASP A 42 -24.77 8.81 11.70
N LYS A 43 -25.66 8.73 10.71
CA LYS A 43 -25.32 8.32 9.34
C LYS A 43 -24.58 9.39 8.55
N ALA A 44 -24.57 10.64 9.03
CA ALA A 44 -23.76 11.71 8.44
C ALA A 44 -22.28 11.63 8.87
N GLY A 45 -21.96 10.80 9.88
CA GLY A 45 -20.59 10.63 10.39
C GLY A 45 -19.63 10.05 9.35
N ASP A 46 -20.11 9.15 8.49
CA ASP A 46 -19.31 8.47 7.46
C ASP A 46 -18.70 9.45 6.44
N ALA A 47 -19.30 10.63 6.28
CA ALA A 47 -18.84 11.68 5.37
C ALA A 47 -17.65 12.51 5.91
N ILE A 48 -17.43 12.53 7.23
CA ILE A 48 -16.50 13.49 7.87
C ILE A 48 -15.06 13.25 7.42
N GLU A 49 -14.58 12.03 7.60
CA GLU A 49 -13.18 11.66 7.33
C GLU A 49 -12.84 11.76 5.82
N PRO A 50 -13.66 11.25 4.88
CA PRO A 50 -13.46 11.49 3.46
C PRO A 50 -13.39 12.98 3.10
N MET A 51 -14.30 13.81 3.63
CA MET A 51 -14.31 15.25 3.36
C MET A 51 -13.09 15.98 3.92
N ILE A 52 -12.57 15.58 5.09
CA ILE A 52 -11.30 16.10 5.62
C ILE A 52 -10.17 15.81 4.64
N ARG A 53 -10.05 14.56 4.16
CA ARG A 53 -9.00 14.17 3.21
C ARG A 53 -9.10 14.93 1.88
N ILE A 54 -10.32 15.13 1.36
CA ILE A 54 -10.55 15.91 0.13
C ILE A 54 -10.07 17.36 0.32
N ASN A 55 -10.48 18.02 1.41
CA ASN A 55 -10.10 19.41 1.67
C ASN A 55 -8.60 19.56 1.93
N GLU A 56 -7.97 18.66 2.68
CA GLU A 56 -6.51 18.67 2.91
C GLU A 56 -5.67 18.48 1.64
N ARG A 57 -6.25 17.80 0.64
CA ARG A 57 -5.62 17.60 -0.67
C ARG A 57 -5.77 18.82 -1.56
N LYS A 58 -6.89 19.54 -1.47
CA LYS A 58 -7.28 20.58 -2.45
C LYS A 58 -7.11 22.01 -1.97
N TRP A 59 -7.23 22.28 -0.67
CA TRP A 59 -7.25 23.65 -0.13
C TRP A 59 -5.97 23.94 0.66
N ASP A 60 -5.25 25.00 0.27
CA ASP A 60 -4.01 25.44 0.95
C ASP A 60 -4.23 25.77 2.43
N ASN A 61 -5.34 26.41 2.74
CA ASN A 61 -5.74 26.78 4.09
C ASN A 61 -6.78 25.83 4.70
N SER A 62 -6.76 24.55 4.29
CA SER A 62 -7.57 23.47 4.87
C SER A 62 -7.45 23.34 6.39
N ALA A 63 -6.30 23.74 6.96
CA ALA A 63 -6.10 23.79 8.41
C ALA A 63 -7.06 24.74 9.15
N GLY A 64 -7.64 25.72 8.45
CA GLY A 64 -8.67 26.62 8.97
C GLY A 64 -10.10 26.12 8.72
N VAL A 65 -10.31 24.89 8.28
CA VAL A 65 -11.67 24.35 8.12
C VAL A 65 -12.08 23.64 9.41
N MET A 66 -13.25 23.98 9.94
CA MET A 66 -13.78 23.35 11.15
C MET A 66 -14.85 22.33 10.80
N TYR A 67 -14.83 21.21 11.51
CA TYR A 67 -15.78 20.12 11.34
C TYR A 67 -16.50 19.91 12.67
N MET A 68 -17.83 19.84 12.65
CA MET A 68 -18.65 19.60 13.83
C MET A 68 -19.65 18.49 13.56
N HIS A 69 -19.81 17.56 14.49
CA HIS A 69 -20.72 16.42 14.35
C HIS A 69 -21.66 16.29 15.53
N ALA A 70 -22.97 16.35 15.27
CA ALA A 70 -24.01 16.06 16.24
C ALA A 70 -24.52 14.61 16.04
N THR A 71 -24.24 13.74 17.01
CA THR A 71 -24.53 12.29 16.98
C THR A 71 -25.11 11.82 18.30
N THR A 72 -25.75 10.65 18.32
CA THR A 72 -26.19 9.97 19.55
C THR A 72 -25.23 8.87 20.00
N ARG A 73 -24.20 8.54 19.21
CA ARG A 73 -23.22 7.49 19.50
C ARG A 73 -21.94 8.07 20.10
N SER A 74 -21.50 7.52 21.24
CA SER A 74 -20.15 7.74 21.78
C SER A 74 -19.16 6.76 21.14
N GLU A 75 -17.99 7.21 20.70
CA GLU A 75 -16.93 6.32 20.21
C GLU A 75 -16.51 5.34 21.32
N GLY A 76 -16.71 4.05 21.07
CA GLY A 76 -16.47 2.96 22.02
C GLY A 76 -17.25 1.67 21.74
N ALA A 77 -18.25 1.68 20.86
CA ALA A 77 -19.11 0.52 20.60
C ALA A 77 -18.76 -0.31 19.34
N GLU A 78 -17.85 0.13 18.47
CA GLU A 78 -17.61 -0.52 17.15
C GLU A 78 -16.24 -1.21 17.00
N ALA A 79 -15.52 -1.47 18.11
CA ALA A 79 -14.27 -2.23 18.07
C ALA A 79 -14.35 -3.68 18.62
N SER A 80 -15.54 -4.22 18.89
CA SER A 80 -15.67 -5.63 19.30
C SER A 80 -16.98 -6.28 18.84
N GLY A 81 -17.10 -6.47 17.52
CA GLY A 81 -18.04 -7.41 16.90
C GLY A 81 -17.31 -8.66 16.38
N GLY A 82 -16.39 -9.20 17.19
CA GLY A 82 -15.72 -10.48 16.93
C GLY A 82 -15.94 -11.39 18.14
N GLU A 83 -16.76 -12.42 17.96
CA GLU A 83 -17.09 -13.40 18.98
C GLU A 83 -15.84 -14.10 19.52
N GLY A 84 -15.63 -14.02 20.84
CA GLY A 84 -14.58 -14.71 21.56
C GLY A 84 -14.81 -14.63 23.07
N GLU A 85 -15.29 -15.73 23.65
CA GLU A 85 -15.53 -15.90 25.09
C GLU A 85 -14.27 -15.61 25.93
N GLY A 86 -14.41 -14.76 26.95
CA GLY A 86 -13.33 -14.48 27.92
C GLY A 86 -13.77 -13.55 29.06
N THR A 87 -13.97 -14.16 30.22
CA THR A 87 -14.22 -13.69 31.61
C THR A 87 -13.90 -12.21 31.97
N PRO A 88 -14.71 -11.53 32.82
CA PRO A 88 -14.50 -10.13 33.19
C PRO A 88 -13.50 -10.00 34.34
N ALA A 89 -12.43 -9.23 34.14
CA ALA A 89 -11.55 -8.78 35.22
C ALA A 89 -11.60 -7.26 35.32
N ALA A 90 -12.24 -6.79 36.39
CA ALA A 90 -12.23 -5.41 36.83
C ALA A 90 -10.79 -4.88 36.99
N ARG A 91 -10.50 -3.73 36.36
CA ARG A 91 -9.62 -2.69 36.92
C ARG A 91 -9.63 -1.42 36.06
N SER A 92 -10.03 -0.34 36.72
CA SER A 92 -9.73 1.08 36.45
C SER A 92 -10.87 1.93 35.91
N ALA A 93 -11.84 2.17 36.79
CA ALA A 93 -12.66 3.38 36.77
C ALA A 93 -11.77 4.60 37.10
N ALA A 94 -11.20 5.24 36.07
CA ALA A 94 -10.67 6.61 36.11
C ALA A 94 -10.21 7.06 34.70
N SER A 95 -11.14 7.15 33.73
CA SER A 95 -10.90 7.90 32.48
C SER A 95 -12.19 8.42 31.83
N ALA A 96 -13.27 8.55 32.60
CA ALA A 96 -14.45 9.29 32.16
C ALA A 96 -14.22 10.78 32.46
N ARG A 97 -13.57 11.48 31.52
CA ARG A 97 -13.64 12.94 31.28
C ARG A 97 -12.56 13.32 30.26
N HIS A 98 -13.02 13.89 29.14
CA HIS A 98 -12.23 14.55 28.09
C HIS A 98 -11.49 13.62 27.11
N GLY A 99 -12.27 13.04 26.18
CA GLY A 99 -11.76 12.62 24.88
C GLY A 99 -11.69 13.81 23.92
N ALA A 100 -10.76 14.72 24.16
CA ALA A 100 -10.29 15.63 23.12
C ALA A 100 -8.87 15.17 22.78
N GLU A 101 -8.68 14.58 21.61
CA GLU A 101 -7.33 14.40 21.09
C GLU A 101 -6.64 15.77 21.00
N PRO A 102 -5.37 15.88 21.40
CA PRO A 102 -4.63 17.13 21.27
C PRO A 102 -4.38 17.40 19.79
N GLY A 103 -5.25 18.21 19.17
CA GLY A 103 -5.20 18.60 17.76
C GLY A 103 -6.48 18.33 16.94
N GLY A 104 -7.56 17.80 17.54
CA GLY A 104 -8.75 17.38 16.80
C GLY A 104 -9.52 18.52 16.14
N ARG A 105 -9.45 18.61 14.79
CA ARG A 105 -10.24 19.52 13.95
C ARG A 105 -11.75 19.20 13.89
N VAL A 106 -12.16 18.09 14.53
CA VAL A 106 -13.54 17.61 14.59
C VAL A 106 -14.07 17.80 16.00
N ALA A 107 -15.03 18.70 16.16
CA ALA A 107 -15.77 18.89 17.39
C ALA A 107 -17.02 17.99 17.40
N ARG A 108 -17.01 16.93 18.21
CA ARG A 108 -18.16 16.01 18.31
C ARG A 108 -19.03 16.35 19.51
N LEU A 109 -20.34 16.39 19.27
CA LEU A 109 -21.39 16.51 20.26
C LEU A 109 -22.13 15.18 20.31
N VAL A 110 -22.08 14.52 21.46
CA VAL A 110 -22.92 13.35 21.74
C VAL A 110 -24.18 13.85 22.43
N LEU A 111 -25.28 13.88 21.70
CA LEU A 111 -26.60 14.19 22.24
C LEU A 111 -27.02 13.03 23.17
N PRO A 112 -27.44 13.29 24.43
CA PRO A 112 -27.79 12.25 25.41
C PRO A 112 -29.13 11.53 25.13
N ILE A 113 -29.49 11.40 23.86
CA ILE A 113 -30.78 10.89 23.40
C ILE A 113 -30.77 9.35 23.46
N GLY A 114 -31.50 8.78 24.42
CA GLY A 114 -31.54 7.35 24.69
C GLY A 114 -32.38 6.56 23.67
N GLY A 115 -31.75 5.71 22.86
CA GLY A 115 -32.43 4.72 22.02
C GLY A 115 -32.86 3.49 22.82
N SER A 116 -34.10 3.46 23.34
CA SER A 116 -34.69 2.22 23.85
C SER A 116 -35.07 1.30 22.68
N GLY A 117 -34.50 0.10 22.63
CA GLY A 117 -34.63 -0.87 21.53
C GLY A 117 -35.99 -1.58 21.40
N ASP A 118 -37.11 -0.94 21.74
CA ASP A 118 -38.46 -1.52 21.62
C ASP A 118 -39.14 -1.18 20.28
N SER A 119 -39.93 -2.11 19.75
CA SER A 119 -40.70 -1.93 18.50
C SER A 119 -41.69 -0.74 18.54
N GLU A 120 -42.19 -0.38 19.73
CA GLU A 120 -43.00 0.84 19.91
C GLU A 120 -42.17 2.12 19.82
N SER A 121 -40.89 2.11 20.22
CA SER A 121 -40.01 3.28 20.13
C SER A 121 -39.73 3.67 18.68
N ARG A 122 -39.72 2.71 17.76
CA ARG A 122 -39.46 2.96 16.34
C ARG A 122 -40.61 3.73 15.65
N LYS A 123 -41.84 3.64 16.18
CA LYS A 123 -43.01 4.36 15.63
C LYS A 123 -42.95 5.87 15.86
N THR A 124 -42.35 6.29 16.96
CA THR A 124 -42.31 7.68 17.42
C THR A 124 -40.90 8.25 17.52
N MET A 125 -39.90 7.48 17.08
CA MET A 125 -38.47 7.78 17.21
C MET A 125 -38.09 9.23 16.89
N ARG A 126 -38.42 9.77 15.71
CA ARG A 126 -38.10 11.18 15.34
C ARG A 126 -38.74 12.19 16.29
N ARG A 127 -39.99 11.97 16.69
CA ARG A 127 -40.70 12.84 17.63
C ARG A 127 -40.10 12.76 19.04
N ASP A 128 -39.69 11.58 19.46
CA ASP A 128 -39.12 11.36 20.79
C ASP A 128 -37.70 11.94 20.88
N VAL A 129 -36.90 11.81 19.81
CA VAL A 129 -35.61 12.52 19.64
C VAL A 129 -35.79 14.03 19.82
N HIS A 130 -36.75 14.63 19.10
CA HIS A 130 -37.04 16.05 19.24
C HIS A 130 -37.48 16.42 20.66
N ARG A 131 -38.30 15.60 21.32
CA ARG A 131 -38.74 15.86 22.70
C ARG A 131 -37.59 15.79 23.71
N GLN A 132 -36.78 14.74 23.63
CA GLN A 132 -35.63 14.52 24.50
C GLN A 132 -34.63 15.68 24.41
N PHE A 133 -34.44 16.25 23.21
CA PHE A 133 -33.57 17.42 23.02
C PHE A 133 -33.95 18.64 23.87
N TYR A 134 -35.25 18.87 24.09
CA TYR A 134 -35.73 19.98 24.94
C TYR A 134 -35.85 19.59 26.42
N GLU A 135 -36.03 18.31 26.74
CA GLU A 135 -36.11 17.82 28.13
C GLU A 135 -34.74 17.73 28.81
N GLU A 136 -33.67 17.49 28.04
CA GLU A 136 -32.31 17.33 28.55
C GLU A 136 -31.49 18.63 28.44
N GLU A 137 -31.60 19.49 29.45
CA GLU A 137 -30.86 20.78 29.51
C GLU A 137 -29.33 20.63 29.34
N SER A 138 -28.76 19.48 29.73
CA SER A 138 -27.33 19.21 29.60
C SER A 138 -26.86 19.14 28.15
N GLY A 139 -27.67 18.59 27.24
CA GLY A 139 -27.30 18.45 25.83
C GLY A 139 -27.28 19.81 25.12
N LEU A 140 -28.25 20.68 25.42
CA LEU A 140 -28.34 22.04 24.88
C LEU A 140 -27.19 22.93 25.38
N LEU A 141 -26.82 22.81 26.66
CA LEU A 141 -25.67 23.53 27.24
C LEU A 141 -24.35 23.08 26.61
N GLU A 142 -24.17 21.77 26.40
CA GLU A 142 -22.98 21.23 25.75
C GLU A 142 -22.87 21.68 24.28
N LEU A 143 -23.99 21.69 23.55
CA LEU A 143 -24.06 22.22 22.18
C LEU A 143 -23.65 23.70 22.12
N ASN A 144 -24.19 24.54 23.01
CA ASN A 144 -23.79 25.95 23.13
C ASN A 144 -22.28 26.10 23.40
N ARG A 145 -21.73 25.28 24.30
CA ARG A 145 -20.30 25.31 24.66
C ARG A 145 -19.42 24.91 23.47
N ILE A 146 -19.78 23.86 22.74
CA ILE A 146 -19.02 23.38 21.57
C ILE A 146 -19.04 24.43 20.46
N LEU A 147 -20.20 25.02 20.14
CA LEU A 147 -20.30 26.06 19.11
C LEU A 147 -19.47 27.31 19.45
N ARG A 148 -19.46 27.73 20.73
CA ARG A 148 -18.60 28.83 21.19
C ARG A 148 -17.11 28.46 21.09
N LYS A 149 -16.75 27.22 21.41
CA LYS A 149 -15.38 26.72 21.24
C LYS A 149 -14.97 26.75 19.77
N VAL A 150 -15.79 26.23 18.86
CA VAL A 150 -15.54 26.29 17.41
C VAL A 150 -15.37 27.73 16.95
N SER A 151 -16.22 28.66 17.40
CA SER A 151 -16.05 30.09 17.10
C SER A 151 -14.72 30.67 17.61
N SER A 152 -14.25 30.25 18.79
CA SER A 152 -12.96 30.64 19.34
C SER A 152 -11.80 30.06 18.53
N ASP A 153 -11.87 28.77 18.20
CA ASP A 153 -10.85 28.06 17.44
C ASP A 153 -10.69 28.71 16.04
N ILE A 154 -11.79 29.12 15.38
CA ILE A 154 -11.74 29.85 14.09
C ILE A 154 -10.97 31.17 14.22
N ALA A 155 -11.14 31.89 15.34
CA ALA A 155 -10.43 33.14 15.57
C ALA A 155 -8.91 32.94 15.71
N GLU A 156 -8.46 31.80 16.23
CA GLU A 156 -7.03 31.45 16.31
C GLU A 156 -6.42 31.27 14.92
N TYR A 157 -7.19 30.74 13.96
CA TYR A 157 -6.80 30.63 12.54
C TYR A 157 -6.99 31.93 11.74
N GLY A 158 -7.24 33.05 12.44
CA GLY A 158 -7.20 34.45 12.01
C GLY A 158 -6.38 34.82 10.76
N ARG A 159 -5.17 34.27 10.68
CA ARG A 159 -4.18 34.66 9.66
C ARG A 159 -4.31 33.89 8.35
N LEU A 160 -5.09 32.81 8.32
CA LEU A 160 -5.23 31.93 7.17
C LEU A 160 -6.30 32.38 6.17
N TYR A 161 -7.21 33.27 6.56
CA TYR A 161 -8.32 33.74 5.72
C TYR A 161 -8.07 35.15 5.20
N ALA A 162 -8.67 35.48 4.05
CA ALA A 162 -8.55 36.81 3.45
C ALA A 162 -9.47 37.85 4.11
N SER A 163 -10.61 37.41 4.66
CA SER A 163 -11.54 38.28 5.42
C SER A 163 -12.26 37.51 6.52
N PHE A 164 -12.56 38.23 7.61
CA PHE A 164 -13.32 37.77 8.78
C PHE A 164 -14.74 38.34 8.85
N ASP A 165 -15.22 38.99 7.79
CA ASP A 165 -16.55 39.62 7.82
C ASP A 165 -17.69 38.61 7.73
N ARG A 166 -17.45 37.46 7.07
CA ARG A 166 -18.46 36.45 6.77
C ARG A 166 -17.99 35.07 7.20
N ILE A 167 -18.92 34.15 7.46
CA ILE A 167 -18.66 32.75 7.72
C ILE A 167 -19.62 31.89 6.89
N HIS A 168 -19.11 30.81 6.30
CA HIS A 168 -19.91 29.81 5.59
C HIS A 168 -20.22 28.63 6.51
N LEU A 169 -21.51 28.33 6.68
CA LEU A 169 -22.00 27.17 7.41
C LEU A 169 -22.60 26.18 6.42
N ALA A 170 -21.92 25.04 6.22
CA ALA A 170 -22.40 23.96 5.38
C ALA A 170 -22.97 22.85 6.27
N VAL A 171 -24.30 22.75 6.31
CA VAL A 171 -25.02 21.73 7.07
C VAL A 171 -25.14 20.47 6.21
N ILE A 172 -24.77 19.31 6.74
CA ILE A 172 -24.84 18.03 6.03
C ILE A 172 -25.65 17.04 6.87
N THR A 173 -26.64 16.41 6.24
CA THR A 173 -27.48 15.39 6.87
C THR A 173 -27.89 14.33 5.87
N ARG A 174 -28.10 13.11 6.35
CA ARG A 174 -28.79 12.07 5.56
C ARG A 174 -30.30 12.22 5.69
N ALA A 175 -31.02 12.01 4.59
CA ALA A 175 -32.47 12.15 4.56
C ALA A 175 -33.19 11.09 5.41
N ASP A 176 -32.60 9.90 5.53
CA ASP A 176 -33.15 8.76 6.27
C ASP A 176 -32.61 8.66 7.71
N ASP A 177 -31.93 9.70 8.21
CA ASP A 177 -31.45 9.78 9.59
C ASP A 177 -32.53 10.35 10.52
N PRO A 178 -32.85 9.72 11.67
CA PRO A 178 -33.85 10.25 12.59
C PRO A 178 -33.52 11.61 13.21
N LEU A 179 -32.23 11.93 13.35
CA LEU A 179 -31.75 13.16 13.99
C LEU A 179 -31.93 14.41 13.12
N ASN A 180 -32.24 14.23 11.83
CA ASN A 180 -32.49 15.34 10.92
C ASN A 180 -33.70 16.21 11.33
N VAL A 181 -34.55 15.73 12.25
CA VAL A 181 -35.62 16.52 12.88
C VAL A 181 -35.08 17.73 13.66
N LEU A 182 -33.82 17.68 14.10
CA LEU A 182 -33.13 18.73 14.86
C LEU A 182 -32.33 19.70 13.97
N VAL A 183 -32.38 19.53 12.65
CA VAL A 183 -31.70 20.42 11.69
C VAL A 183 -32.05 21.90 11.94
N PRO A 184 -33.32 22.32 12.12
CA PRO A 184 -33.62 23.73 12.35
C PRO A 184 -33.05 24.23 13.68
N GLU A 185 -33.20 23.48 14.78
CA GLU A 185 -32.68 23.88 16.10
C GLU A 185 -31.16 24.07 16.11
N ILE A 186 -30.42 23.08 15.62
CA ILE A 186 -28.95 23.10 15.67
C ILE A 186 -28.42 24.18 14.72
N THR A 187 -29.02 24.32 13.52
CA THR A 187 -28.61 25.34 12.55
C THR A 187 -28.87 26.75 13.09
N MET A 188 -30.07 27.02 13.62
CA MET A 188 -30.43 28.33 14.16
C MET A 188 -29.55 28.73 15.36
N LEU A 189 -29.23 27.77 16.22
CA LEU A 189 -28.31 28.03 17.33
C LEU A 189 -26.89 28.32 16.84
N ALA A 190 -26.40 27.57 15.86
CA ALA A 190 -25.09 27.82 15.24
C ALA A 190 -25.03 29.20 14.61
N GLU A 191 -26.05 29.59 13.83
CA GLU A 191 -26.16 30.92 13.25
C GLU A 191 -26.18 32.01 14.33
N ALA A 192 -27.01 31.86 15.37
CA ALA A 192 -27.11 32.84 16.45
C ALA A 192 -25.77 33.06 17.17
N ILE A 193 -25.00 31.99 17.42
CA ILE A 193 -23.68 32.07 18.04
C ILE A 193 -22.65 32.69 17.08
N PHE A 194 -22.63 32.28 15.82
CA PHE A 194 -21.68 32.83 14.85
C PHE A 194 -21.97 34.30 14.51
N GLN A 195 -23.23 34.74 14.49
CA GLN A 195 -23.59 36.16 14.30
C GLN A 195 -23.06 37.08 15.41
N GLN A 196 -22.66 36.54 16.57
CA GLN A 196 -21.99 37.33 17.61
C GLN A 196 -20.55 37.72 17.22
N SER A 197 -19.90 36.88 16.42
CA SER A 197 -18.50 37.02 16.02
C SER A 197 -18.35 37.53 14.57
N PHE A 198 -19.34 37.31 13.70
CA PHE A 198 -19.29 37.60 12.26
C PHE A 198 -20.44 38.51 11.82
N LYS A 199 -20.22 39.35 10.80
CA LYS A 199 -21.26 40.28 10.29
C LYS A 199 -22.37 39.58 9.50
N SER A 200 -22.06 38.46 8.86
CA SER A 200 -23.05 37.65 8.12
C SER A 200 -22.68 36.18 8.13
N VAL A 201 -23.67 35.32 8.32
CA VAL A 201 -23.55 33.86 8.20
C VAL A 201 -24.26 33.46 6.90
N GLN A 202 -23.58 32.72 6.02
CA GLN A 202 -24.17 32.13 4.83
C GLN A 202 -24.36 30.64 5.07
N THR A 203 -25.60 30.16 5.01
CA THR A 203 -25.95 28.81 5.43
C THR A 203 -26.50 28.03 4.25
N ASP A 204 -25.82 26.94 3.91
CA ASP A 204 -26.25 26.00 2.88
C ASP A 204 -26.55 24.63 3.52
N LEU A 205 -27.50 23.89 2.96
CA LEU A 205 -27.80 22.53 3.40
C LEU A 205 -27.54 21.52 2.29
N TYR A 206 -26.90 20.41 2.66
CA TYR A 206 -26.62 19.26 1.81
C TYR A 206 -27.37 18.04 2.37
N ALA A 207 -28.47 17.68 1.70
CA ALA A 207 -29.27 16.50 2.01
C ALA A 207 -28.81 15.32 1.14
N LEU A 208 -28.24 14.31 1.80
CA LEU A 208 -27.75 13.09 1.16
C LEU A 208 -28.83 12.01 1.17
N ILE A 209 -29.08 11.40 0.01
CA ILE A 209 -30.02 10.31 -0.19
C ILE A 209 -29.23 9.08 -0.63
N ASN A 210 -29.36 7.97 0.09
CA ASN A 210 -28.79 6.68 -0.31
C ASN A 210 -29.94 5.73 -0.68
N GLU A 211 -29.99 5.30 -1.95
CA GLU A 211 -30.98 4.35 -2.45
C GLU A 211 -30.45 2.90 -2.50
N ARG A 212 -29.14 2.66 -2.34
CA ARG A 212 -28.50 1.31 -2.36
C ARG A 212 -28.69 0.51 -1.07
N GLU A 213 -28.60 1.14 0.11
CA GLU A 213 -28.60 0.45 1.41
C GLU A 213 -29.96 -0.14 1.84
N GLN A 214 -31.00 0.02 1.03
CA GLN A 214 -32.38 -0.16 1.46
C GLN A 214 -32.93 -1.59 1.26
N ALA A 215 -32.12 -2.65 1.40
CA ALA A 215 -32.58 -4.03 1.14
C ALA A 215 -33.49 -4.61 2.25
N GLU A 216 -33.29 -4.25 3.53
CA GLU A 216 -34.03 -4.85 4.65
C GLU A 216 -35.02 -3.89 5.37
N ALA A 217 -34.79 -2.56 5.29
CA ALA A 217 -35.61 -1.54 5.95
C ALA A 217 -36.17 -0.44 5.01
N PHE A 218 -36.32 -0.76 3.72
CA PHE A 218 -36.75 0.16 2.65
C PHE A 218 -37.93 1.05 3.04
N GLY A 219 -39.01 0.45 3.57
CA GLY A 219 -40.25 1.17 3.84
C GLY A 219 -40.11 2.27 4.88
N TYR A 220 -39.45 2.01 6.01
CA TYR A 220 -39.27 3.00 7.07
C TYR A 220 -38.27 4.08 6.67
N ALA A 221 -37.11 3.70 6.11
CA ALA A 221 -36.06 4.65 5.71
C ALA A 221 -36.56 5.61 4.62
N SER A 222 -37.28 5.08 3.62
CA SER A 222 -37.91 5.89 2.58
C SER A 222 -38.99 6.82 3.15
N SER A 223 -39.79 6.34 4.11
CA SER A 223 -40.81 7.17 4.78
C SER A 223 -40.20 8.30 5.62
N ALA A 224 -39.12 8.02 6.35
CA ALA A 224 -38.38 9.03 7.10
C ALA A 224 -37.74 10.08 6.17
N GLY A 225 -37.17 9.66 5.04
CA GLY A 225 -36.68 10.55 4.00
C GLY A 225 -37.75 11.45 3.40
N VAL A 226 -38.92 10.89 3.05
CA VAL A 226 -40.08 11.66 2.59
C VAL A 226 -40.53 12.68 3.64
N ALA A 227 -40.57 12.28 4.91
CA ALA A 227 -40.94 13.16 6.00
C ALA A 227 -39.99 14.35 6.14
N PHE A 228 -38.68 14.10 6.11
CA PHE A 228 -37.67 15.16 6.15
C PHE A 228 -37.74 16.08 4.93
N LEU A 229 -37.93 15.55 3.71
CA LEU A 229 -38.07 16.38 2.50
C LEU A 229 -39.32 17.29 2.55
N ARG A 230 -40.40 16.88 3.23
CA ARG A 230 -41.56 17.76 3.47
C ARG A 230 -41.25 18.88 4.46
N GLU A 231 -40.53 18.57 5.53
CA GLU A 231 -40.07 19.57 6.50
C GLU A 231 -39.10 20.55 5.84
N LEU A 232 -38.23 20.07 4.95
CA LEU A 232 -37.30 20.87 4.15
C LEU A 232 -38.02 21.87 3.23
N ASP A 233 -39.09 21.44 2.52
CA ASP A 233 -39.91 22.34 1.69
C ASP A 233 -40.62 23.42 2.54
N TYR A 234 -40.98 23.08 3.79
CA TYR A 234 -41.50 24.05 4.76
C TYR A 234 -40.42 25.06 5.21
N MET A 235 -39.22 24.57 5.55
CA MET A 235 -38.07 25.42 5.97
C MET A 235 -37.61 26.38 4.86
N GLN A 236 -37.76 26.00 3.59
CA GLN A 236 -37.44 26.85 2.44
C GLN A 236 -38.59 27.76 1.99
N SER A 237 -39.73 27.76 2.69
CA SER A 237 -40.83 28.66 2.35
C SER A 237 -40.49 30.12 2.72
N PRO A 238 -40.97 31.11 1.95
CA PRO A 238 -40.73 32.52 2.27
C PRO A 238 -41.40 32.97 3.58
N ASP A 239 -42.40 32.23 4.06
CA ASP A 239 -43.17 32.52 5.27
C ASP A 239 -42.66 31.74 6.50
N TYR A 240 -41.55 31.00 6.36
CA TYR A 240 -40.99 30.21 7.46
C TYR A 240 -40.47 31.13 8.57
N SER A 241 -40.91 30.90 9.80
CA SER A 241 -40.42 31.59 11.00
C SER A 241 -40.21 30.58 12.10
N PHE A 242 -39.26 30.87 12.99
CA PHE A 242 -38.87 29.96 14.05
C PHE A 242 -38.59 30.75 15.33
N SER A 243 -39.00 30.20 16.48
CA SER A 243 -38.73 30.82 17.79
C SER A 243 -38.62 29.73 18.84
N ALA A 244 -37.45 29.59 19.46
CA ALA A 244 -37.25 28.61 20.53
C ALA A 244 -36.15 29.04 21.52
N PRO A 245 -36.23 28.64 22.80
CA PRO A 245 -35.24 28.96 23.83
C PRO A 245 -33.99 28.08 23.70
N LEU A 246 -33.18 28.31 22.65
CA LEU A 246 -32.03 27.46 22.32
C LEU A 246 -30.70 27.96 22.90
N HIS A 247 -30.56 29.27 23.11
CA HIS A 247 -29.29 29.86 23.54
C HIS A 247 -29.19 29.80 25.06
N VAL A 248 -28.40 28.88 25.59
CA VAL A 248 -28.18 28.73 27.03
C VAL A 248 -26.85 29.38 27.43
N THR A 249 -26.88 30.16 28.51
CA THR A 249 -25.69 30.77 29.13
C THR A 249 -25.02 29.82 30.13
N GLU A 250 -23.78 30.10 30.55
CA GLU A 250 -23.08 29.29 31.57
C GLU A 250 -23.85 29.24 32.90
N ASP A 251 -24.66 30.26 33.18
CA ASP A 251 -25.53 30.36 34.36
C ASP A 251 -26.87 29.62 34.19
N GLY A 252 -27.07 28.88 33.09
CA GLY A 252 -28.28 28.10 32.81
C GLY A 252 -29.48 28.92 32.35
N ILE A 253 -29.31 30.21 32.05
CA ILE A 253 -30.39 31.06 31.53
C ILE A 253 -30.57 30.77 30.03
N ALA A 254 -31.77 30.35 29.64
CA ALA A 254 -32.17 30.15 28.25
C ALA A 254 -32.69 31.45 27.63
N ILE A 255 -32.15 31.79 26.46
CA ILE A 255 -32.48 32.96 25.66
C ILE A 255 -33.15 32.47 24.37
N GLU A 256 -34.20 33.17 23.96
CA GLU A 256 -34.97 32.86 22.76
C GLU A 256 -34.18 33.23 21.50
N VAL A 257 -34.04 32.27 20.59
CA VAL A 257 -33.48 32.45 19.25
C VAL A 257 -34.64 32.56 18.28
N THR A 258 -34.74 33.72 17.61
CA THR A 258 -35.84 34.05 16.70
C THR A 258 -35.36 34.16 15.26
N HIS A 259 -36.00 33.44 14.33
CA HIS A 259 -35.85 33.58 12.89
C HIS A 259 -37.04 34.36 12.28
N PRO A 260 -36.80 35.51 11.62
CA PRO A 260 -37.87 36.23 10.92
C PRO A 260 -38.35 35.46 9.69
N ALA A 261 -39.56 35.79 9.21
CA ALA A 261 -40.19 35.18 8.05
C ALA A 261 -39.27 35.22 6.80
N SER A 262 -38.60 34.11 6.53
CA SER A 262 -37.66 33.92 5.41
C SER A 262 -37.21 32.46 5.31
N PRO A 263 -36.75 32.00 4.13
CA PRO A 263 -36.15 30.67 3.98
C PRO A 263 -34.97 30.49 4.94
N LEU A 264 -34.85 29.32 5.56
CA LEU A 264 -33.77 29.02 6.52
C LEU A 264 -32.40 28.90 5.83
N PHE A 265 -32.34 28.30 4.64
CA PHE A 265 -31.10 28.05 3.92
C PHE A 265 -31.00 28.90 2.64
N ASP A 266 -29.80 29.39 2.33
CA ASP A 266 -29.52 30.12 1.11
C ASP A 266 -29.75 29.23 -0.13
N LEU A 267 -29.14 28.05 -0.13
CA LEU A 267 -29.37 26.99 -1.11
C LEU A 267 -29.44 25.62 -0.42
N VAL A 268 -30.27 24.75 -0.99
CA VAL A 268 -30.43 23.38 -0.52
C VAL A 268 -30.07 22.44 -1.65
N TYR A 269 -29.02 21.66 -1.41
CA TYR A 269 -28.48 20.65 -2.31
C TYR A 269 -29.03 19.29 -1.94
N VAL A 270 -29.59 18.59 -2.93
CA VAL A 270 -30.07 17.22 -2.80
C VAL A 270 -29.20 16.34 -3.70
N LEU A 271 -28.44 15.44 -3.08
CA LEU A 271 -27.51 14.54 -3.76
C LEU A 271 -27.90 13.09 -3.48
N THR A 272 -27.98 12.27 -4.52
CA THR A 272 -28.28 10.84 -4.42
C THR A 272 -27.17 9.98 -5.02
N ASP A 273 -27.18 8.68 -4.76
CA ASP A 273 -26.21 7.70 -5.26
C ASP A 273 -26.52 7.18 -6.69
N LYS A 274 -27.48 7.82 -7.36
CA LYS A 274 -27.95 7.55 -8.73
C LYS A 274 -27.95 8.82 -9.58
N ASN A 275 -27.67 8.68 -10.87
CA ASN A 275 -27.86 9.80 -11.82
C ASN A 275 -29.32 9.97 -12.25
N GLU A 276 -29.55 11.01 -13.06
CA GLU A 276 -30.82 11.27 -13.76
C GLU A 276 -31.37 10.04 -14.50
N ARG A 277 -30.49 9.20 -15.07
CA ARG A 277 -30.87 7.97 -15.79
C ARG A 277 -31.21 6.80 -14.85
N GLY A 278 -31.05 6.96 -13.55
CA GLY A 278 -31.28 5.93 -12.53
C GLY A 278 -30.20 4.86 -12.45
N MET A 279 -29.03 5.09 -13.04
CA MET A 279 -27.88 4.18 -12.94
C MET A 279 -27.09 4.47 -11.66
N SER A 280 -26.77 3.41 -10.93
CA SER A 280 -25.96 3.44 -9.71
C SER A 280 -24.46 3.37 -10.04
N SER A 281 -23.95 4.32 -10.81
CA SER A 281 -22.55 4.31 -11.29
C SER A 281 -21.57 5.07 -10.38
N PHE A 282 -22.03 5.79 -9.35
CA PHE A 282 -21.21 6.71 -8.56
C PHE A 282 -20.84 6.14 -7.19
N ASP A 283 -19.73 6.57 -6.62
CA ASP A 283 -19.42 6.30 -5.23
C ASP A 283 -20.02 7.40 -4.34
N GLU A 284 -20.29 7.12 -3.06
CA GLU A 284 -20.72 8.17 -2.11
C GLU A 284 -19.65 9.26 -1.96
N GLU A 285 -18.38 8.89 -2.16
CA GLU A 285 -17.26 9.83 -2.19
C GLU A 285 -17.42 10.94 -3.25
N ASP A 286 -18.09 10.66 -4.37
CA ASP A 286 -18.33 11.69 -5.39
C ASP A 286 -19.30 12.78 -4.89
N ASN A 287 -20.26 12.42 -4.02
CA ASN A 287 -21.12 13.41 -3.35
C ASN A 287 -20.30 14.29 -2.40
N TYR A 288 -19.32 13.73 -1.72
CA TYR A 288 -18.43 14.49 -0.84
C TYR A 288 -17.52 15.44 -1.63
N GLU A 289 -16.99 15.00 -2.78
CA GLU A 289 -16.24 15.84 -3.72
C GLU A 289 -17.11 17.02 -4.22
N ILE A 290 -18.37 16.75 -4.61
CA ILE A 290 -19.34 17.79 -5.00
C ILE A 290 -19.48 18.85 -3.90
N ILE A 291 -19.70 18.43 -2.65
CA ILE A 291 -19.87 19.36 -1.51
C ILE A 291 -18.63 20.24 -1.35
N CYS A 292 -17.43 19.64 -1.39
CA CYS A 292 -16.17 20.37 -1.25
C CYS A 292 -15.98 21.36 -2.40
N HIS A 293 -16.22 20.95 -3.65
CA HIS A 293 -16.11 21.84 -4.81
C HIS A 293 -17.12 22.99 -4.79
N MET A 294 -18.35 22.73 -4.36
CA MET A 294 -19.37 23.78 -4.25
C MET A 294 -18.98 24.84 -3.22
N ASN A 295 -18.48 24.41 -2.06
CA ASN A 295 -18.00 25.32 -1.02
C ASN A 295 -16.79 26.11 -1.51
N LEU A 296 -15.87 25.48 -2.24
CA LEU A 296 -14.73 26.14 -2.83
C LEU A 296 -15.16 27.22 -3.84
N LEU A 297 -16.09 26.91 -4.76
CA LEU A 297 -16.60 27.87 -5.74
C LEU A 297 -17.24 29.09 -5.09
N LYS A 298 -18.02 28.88 -4.01
CA LYS A 298 -18.67 29.96 -3.25
C LYS A 298 -17.67 30.82 -2.49
N ASN A 299 -16.60 30.21 -1.98
CA ASN A 299 -15.69 30.82 -1.02
C ASN A 299 -14.26 31.02 -1.56
N ARG A 300 -14.06 31.05 -2.88
CA ARG A 300 -12.72 31.17 -3.46
C ARG A 300 -12.12 32.56 -3.29
N LYS A 301 -10.85 32.64 -2.87
CA LYS A 301 -10.05 33.87 -2.95
C LYS A 301 -9.77 34.21 -4.43
N ARG A 302 -10.26 35.35 -4.90
CA ARG A 302 -9.97 35.83 -6.26
C ARG A 302 -8.50 36.23 -6.35
N ILE A 303 -7.76 35.61 -7.27
CA ILE A 303 -6.43 36.07 -7.65
C ILE A 303 -6.64 37.03 -8.82
N ASP A 304 -6.27 38.30 -8.65
CA ASP A 304 -6.30 39.33 -9.70
C ASP A 304 -5.20 39.06 -10.74
N SER A 305 -5.27 37.94 -11.45
CA SER A 305 -4.44 37.67 -12.61
C SER A 305 -5.12 38.26 -13.84
N ALA A 306 -4.46 39.23 -14.48
CA ALA A 306 -4.93 39.93 -15.68
C ALA A 306 -5.24 39.01 -16.89
N GLU A 307 -4.92 37.72 -16.83
CA GLU A 307 -5.23 36.71 -17.86
C GLU A 307 -6.66 36.13 -17.75
N ALA A 308 -7.43 36.46 -16.70
CA ALA A 308 -8.82 35.99 -16.52
C ALA A 308 -9.88 36.83 -17.28
N HIS A 309 -9.48 37.57 -18.32
CA HIS A 309 -10.41 38.38 -19.12
C HIS A 309 -11.19 37.49 -20.10
N GLY A 310 -12.25 36.83 -19.61
CA GLY A 310 -13.20 36.08 -20.44
C GLY A 310 -13.92 34.93 -19.73
N MET A 311 -13.46 34.50 -18.55
CA MET A 311 -14.04 33.36 -17.83
C MET A 311 -15.08 33.84 -16.81
N ASP A 312 -16.33 33.40 -16.99
CA ASP A 312 -17.46 33.84 -16.18
C ASP A 312 -17.33 33.28 -14.75
N SER A 313 -17.07 34.16 -13.78
CA SER A 313 -16.85 33.73 -12.39
C SER A 313 -18.17 33.27 -11.75
N TYR A 314 -18.07 32.28 -10.85
CA TYR A 314 -19.22 31.84 -10.06
C TYR A 314 -19.80 33.01 -9.25
N ASN A 315 -21.12 33.15 -9.29
CA ASN A 315 -21.83 34.18 -8.54
C ASN A 315 -23.09 33.58 -7.89
N ASN A 316 -23.04 33.40 -6.56
CA ASN A 316 -24.11 32.78 -5.79
C ASN A 316 -25.44 33.54 -5.91
N THR A 317 -25.42 34.89 -5.96
CA THR A 317 -26.65 35.67 -6.08
C THR A 317 -27.30 35.52 -7.45
N SER A 318 -26.49 35.39 -8.51
CA SER A 318 -26.99 35.11 -9.85
C SER A 318 -27.63 33.72 -9.92
N LEU A 319 -26.95 32.70 -9.39
CA LEU A 319 -27.48 31.34 -9.34
C LEU A 319 -28.82 31.33 -8.57
N ARG A 320 -28.85 31.89 -7.36
CA ARG A 320 -30.07 31.97 -6.54
C ARG A 320 -31.22 32.68 -7.26
N ASN A 321 -30.97 33.79 -7.95
CA ASN A 321 -32.00 34.51 -8.70
C ASN A 321 -32.53 33.69 -9.89
N ASN A 322 -31.66 32.94 -10.56
CA ASN A 322 -32.06 32.07 -11.69
C ASN A 322 -32.84 30.83 -11.22
N LEU A 323 -32.64 30.40 -9.97
CA LEU A 323 -33.36 29.29 -9.35
C LEU A 323 -34.70 29.70 -8.71
N MET A 324 -34.95 31.01 -8.56
CA MET A 324 -36.21 31.52 -8.04
C MET A 324 -37.32 31.37 -9.09
N THR A 325 -38.39 30.69 -8.70
CA THR A 325 -39.60 30.56 -9.52
C THR A 325 -40.47 31.82 -9.42
N GLU A 326 -41.43 32.00 -10.35
CA GLU A 326 -42.41 33.10 -10.32
C GLU A 326 -43.19 33.19 -8.99
N SER A 327 -43.28 32.08 -8.24
CA SER A 327 -43.89 32.01 -6.91
C SER A 327 -43.02 32.55 -5.76
N GLY A 328 -41.82 33.04 -6.04
CA GLY A 328 -40.85 33.51 -5.03
C GLY A 328 -40.14 32.40 -4.25
N ARG A 329 -40.52 31.13 -4.47
CA ARG A 329 -39.84 29.96 -3.90
C ARG A 329 -38.56 29.63 -4.67
N ILE A 330 -37.48 29.34 -3.94
CA ILE A 330 -36.19 28.89 -4.48
C ILE A 330 -36.27 27.37 -4.69
N GLY A 331 -35.96 26.90 -5.90
CA GLY A 331 -35.88 25.46 -6.18
C GLY A 331 -34.63 24.81 -5.58
N PHE A 332 -34.66 23.48 -5.44
CA PHE A 332 -33.50 22.71 -4.99
C PHE A 332 -32.42 22.64 -6.07
N VAL A 333 -31.21 22.33 -5.63
CA VAL A 333 -30.03 22.17 -6.48
C VAL A 333 -29.50 20.75 -6.34
N SER A 334 -28.92 20.24 -7.41
CA SER A 334 -28.12 19.02 -7.42
C SER A 334 -26.90 19.26 -8.29
N ALA A 335 -25.94 18.35 -8.24
CA ALA A 335 -24.73 18.46 -9.03
C ALA A 335 -24.23 17.09 -9.47
N GLY A 336 -23.40 17.08 -10.49
CA GLY A 336 -22.66 15.93 -10.98
C GLY A 336 -21.18 16.26 -11.01
N PHE A 337 -20.34 15.29 -10.67
CA PHE A 337 -18.91 15.47 -10.64
C PHE A 337 -18.20 14.39 -11.45
N SER A 338 -17.18 14.80 -12.19
CA SER A 338 -16.28 13.89 -12.88
C SER A 338 -14.87 14.41 -12.82
N LYS A 339 -13.91 13.49 -12.79
CA LYS A 339 -12.49 13.81 -12.83
C LYS A 339 -11.78 12.87 -13.79
N VAL A 340 -10.90 13.43 -14.59
CA VAL A 340 -9.93 12.70 -15.39
C VAL A 340 -8.57 13.10 -14.85
N LYS A 341 -7.89 12.18 -14.18
CA LYS A 341 -6.57 12.42 -13.58
C LYS A 341 -5.58 11.34 -13.97
N ARG A 342 -4.30 11.71 -13.99
CA ARG A 342 -3.20 10.76 -14.07
C ARG A 342 -3.29 9.77 -12.88
N PRO A 343 -3.25 8.45 -13.11
CA PRO A 343 -3.37 7.45 -12.05
C PRO A 343 -2.02 7.27 -11.33
N ASN A 344 -1.55 8.31 -10.65
CA ASN A 344 -0.21 8.38 -10.04
C ASN A 344 0.06 7.23 -9.05
N HIS A 345 -0.97 6.80 -8.32
CA HIS A 345 -0.88 5.66 -7.42
C HIS A 345 -0.57 4.36 -8.17
N SER A 346 -1.35 4.03 -9.21
CA SER A 346 -1.14 2.83 -10.04
C SER A 346 0.21 2.88 -10.78
N ILE A 347 0.62 4.06 -11.22
CA ILE A 347 1.93 4.29 -11.85
C ILE A 347 3.07 3.98 -10.88
N ALA A 348 3.02 4.49 -9.65
CA ALA A 348 4.06 4.23 -8.65
C ALA A 348 4.24 2.73 -8.37
N LEU A 349 3.13 2.00 -8.24
CA LEU A 349 3.15 0.54 -8.04
C LEU A 349 3.72 -0.20 -9.26
N ALA A 350 3.31 0.17 -10.47
CA ALA A 350 3.81 -0.43 -11.71
C ALA A 350 5.33 -0.19 -11.86
N VAL A 351 5.80 1.03 -11.64
CA VAL A 351 7.24 1.38 -11.69
C VAL A 351 8.02 0.62 -10.63
N LEU A 352 7.51 0.51 -9.40
CA LEU A 352 8.15 -0.25 -8.33
C LEU A 352 8.28 -1.74 -8.69
N TYR A 353 7.23 -2.34 -9.25
CA TYR A 353 7.26 -3.71 -9.76
C TYR A 353 8.30 -3.88 -10.87
N HIS A 354 8.26 -3.02 -11.91
CA HIS A 354 9.21 -3.11 -13.02
C HIS A 354 10.65 -2.88 -12.56
N PHE A 355 10.88 -1.96 -11.63
CA PHE A 355 12.20 -1.74 -11.03
C PHE A 355 12.70 -3.00 -10.33
N CYS A 356 11.87 -3.65 -9.50
CA CYS A 356 12.23 -4.90 -8.83
C CYS A 356 12.55 -6.01 -9.85
N ARG A 357 11.70 -6.17 -10.88
CA ARG A 357 11.88 -7.19 -11.92
C ARG A 357 13.16 -6.96 -12.74
N GLU A 358 13.41 -5.72 -13.14
CA GLU A 358 14.61 -5.33 -13.89
C GLU A 358 15.91 -5.50 -13.08
N LEU A 359 15.86 -5.29 -11.76
CA LEU A 359 16.96 -5.64 -10.84
C LEU A 359 17.15 -7.15 -10.78
N THR A 360 16.07 -7.92 -10.66
CA THR A 360 16.11 -9.39 -10.65
C THR A 360 16.75 -9.95 -11.92
N GLU A 361 16.35 -9.46 -13.10
CA GLU A 361 16.92 -9.89 -14.37
C GLU A 361 18.42 -9.54 -14.50
N ARG A 362 18.83 -8.36 -14.02
CA ARG A 362 20.26 -7.99 -13.95
C ARG A 362 21.07 -8.90 -13.04
N MET A 363 20.50 -9.36 -11.92
CA MET A 363 21.18 -10.27 -10.99
C MET A 363 21.26 -11.71 -11.50
N LYS A 364 20.31 -12.12 -12.35
CA LYS A 364 20.38 -13.40 -13.09
C LYS A 364 21.39 -13.33 -14.24
N GLY A 365 21.60 -12.15 -14.81
CA GLY A 365 22.62 -11.90 -15.82
C GLY A 365 24.04 -11.95 -15.24
N GLY A 366 24.92 -12.70 -15.89
CA GLY A 366 26.34 -12.81 -15.53
C GLY A 366 27.13 -13.57 -16.58
N PRO A 367 28.48 -13.55 -16.53
CA PRO A 367 29.29 -14.30 -17.47
C PRO A 367 29.08 -15.82 -17.31
N GLU A 368 28.80 -16.52 -18.42
CA GLU A 368 28.74 -17.98 -18.41
C GLU A 368 30.11 -18.54 -18.02
N ARG A 369 30.15 -19.31 -16.93
CA ARG A 369 31.35 -20.01 -16.46
C ARG A 369 31.28 -21.48 -16.81
N THR A 370 32.42 -22.06 -17.13
CA THR A 370 32.50 -23.51 -17.33
C THR A 370 32.26 -24.26 -16.02
N PRO A 371 31.78 -25.51 -16.06
CA PRO A 371 31.58 -26.33 -14.85
C PRO A 371 32.84 -26.47 -13.97
N ALA A 372 34.03 -26.50 -14.58
CA ALA A 372 35.31 -26.55 -13.86
C ALA A 372 35.63 -25.23 -13.13
N GLU A 373 35.37 -24.08 -13.75
CA GLU A 373 35.53 -22.77 -13.13
C GLU A 373 34.56 -22.56 -11.98
N LYS A 374 33.31 -23.05 -12.10
CA LYS A 374 32.34 -23.03 -11.00
C LYS A 374 32.85 -23.83 -9.80
N LEU A 375 33.39 -25.02 -10.03
CA LEU A 375 33.92 -25.89 -8.99
C LEU A 375 35.17 -25.29 -8.30
N ALA A 376 36.06 -24.67 -9.07
CA ALA A 376 37.18 -23.87 -8.53
C ALA A 376 36.71 -22.61 -7.77
N TRP A 377 35.57 -22.03 -8.18
CA TRP A 377 34.95 -20.90 -7.48
C TRP A 377 34.45 -21.28 -6.08
N PHE A 378 34.07 -22.54 -5.85
CA PHE A 378 33.79 -23.06 -4.51
C PHE A 378 35.06 -23.53 -3.76
N GLY A 379 36.22 -23.58 -4.43
CA GLY A 379 37.45 -24.14 -3.87
C GLY A 379 37.37 -25.65 -3.64
N LEU A 380 36.64 -26.33 -4.53
CA LEU A 380 36.43 -27.79 -4.51
C LEU A 380 37.19 -28.48 -5.65
N ASP A 381 38.07 -27.75 -6.34
CA ASP A 381 38.94 -28.31 -7.36
C ASP A 381 39.99 -29.28 -6.76
N PRO A 382 40.53 -30.20 -7.58
CA PRO A 382 41.45 -31.22 -7.08
C PRO A 382 42.70 -30.66 -6.41
N GLU A 383 43.19 -29.48 -6.84
CA GLU A 383 44.37 -28.85 -6.25
C GLU A 383 44.06 -28.30 -4.85
N ALA A 384 42.92 -27.62 -4.70
CA ALA A 384 42.47 -27.10 -3.41
C ALA A 384 42.16 -28.22 -2.40
N ILE A 385 41.52 -29.31 -2.83
CA ILE A 385 41.24 -30.45 -1.96
C ILE A 385 42.52 -31.20 -1.61
N GLY A 386 43.41 -31.43 -2.59
CA GLY A 386 44.71 -32.06 -2.34
C GLY A 386 45.54 -31.29 -1.31
N ALA A 387 45.61 -29.96 -1.43
CA ALA A 387 46.30 -29.12 -0.46
C ALA A 387 45.70 -29.23 0.96
N ARG A 388 44.38 -29.40 1.10
CA ARG A 388 43.73 -29.64 2.40
C ARG A 388 44.01 -31.04 2.95
N VAL A 389 44.08 -32.06 2.09
CA VAL A 389 44.46 -33.43 2.48
C VAL A 389 45.89 -33.46 3.01
N ASP A 390 46.82 -32.79 2.32
CA ASP A 390 48.22 -32.70 2.74
C ASP A 390 48.40 -31.94 4.06
N GLN A 391 47.53 -30.97 4.37
CA GLN A 391 47.51 -30.31 5.68
C GLN A 391 46.92 -31.18 6.79
N ALA A 392 45.96 -32.05 6.47
CA ALA A 392 45.27 -32.91 7.44
C ALA A 392 46.05 -34.20 7.76
N VAL A 393 46.72 -34.80 6.78
CA VAL A 393 47.45 -36.06 6.93
C VAL A 393 48.92 -35.79 7.24
N PRO A 394 49.49 -36.38 8.31
CA PRO A 394 50.90 -36.19 8.65
C PRO A 394 51.87 -36.64 7.54
N ASP A 395 52.99 -35.93 7.41
CA ASP A 395 54.03 -36.19 6.40
C ASP A 395 54.61 -37.60 6.46
N GLU A 396 54.97 -38.11 5.27
CA GLU A 396 55.61 -39.42 5.09
C GLU A 396 56.95 -39.53 5.85
N GLU A 397 57.63 -38.42 6.11
CA GLU A 397 58.90 -38.41 6.85
C GLU A 397 58.78 -38.99 8.27
N ARG A 398 57.61 -38.83 8.90
CA ARG A 398 57.32 -39.40 10.22
C ARG A 398 57.24 -40.94 10.20
N LEU A 399 57.14 -41.58 9.04
CA LEU A 399 57.21 -43.05 8.95
C LEU A 399 58.61 -43.55 9.30
N ARG A 400 59.62 -42.68 9.22
CA ARG A 400 60.99 -43.05 9.64
C ARG A 400 61.07 -43.31 11.15
N ASP A 401 60.21 -42.69 11.95
CA ASP A 401 60.16 -42.88 13.40
C ASP A 401 59.71 -44.30 13.79
N MET A 402 58.98 -44.98 12.90
CA MET A 402 58.59 -46.39 13.07
C MET A 402 59.79 -47.35 13.10
N ASN A 403 60.94 -46.97 12.51
CA ASN A 403 62.16 -47.76 12.57
C ASN A 403 62.76 -47.85 13.99
N GLY A 404 62.27 -47.04 14.94
CA GLY A 404 62.67 -47.06 16.34
C GLY A 404 61.84 -48.00 17.24
N MET A 405 60.83 -48.69 16.71
CA MET A 405 59.97 -49.56 17.51
C MET A 405 60.69 -50.83 17.99
N MET A 406 60.34 -51.29 19.20
CA MET A 406 60.94 -52.50 19.77
C MET A 406 60.47 -53.76 19.02
N THR A 407 61.43 -54.52 18.51
CA THR A 407 61.19 -55.78 17.79
C THR A 407 61.32 -56.99 18.70
N HIS A 408 60.46 -57.99 18.53
CA HIS A 408 60.64 -59.30 19.13
C HIS A 408 61.79 -60.08 18.45
N GLY A 409 62.45 -60.97 19.21
CA GLY A 409 63.65 -61.69 18.77
C GLY A 409 63.34 -62.86 17.81
N VAL A 410 62.96 -62.56 16.57
CA VAL A 410 62.66 -63.55 15.51
C VAL A 410 63.82 -63.62 14.52
N SER A 411 64.24 -64.82 14.11
CA SER A 411 65.31 -64.98 13.12
C SER A 411 64.80 -64.79 11.69
N PHE A 412 65.67 -64.33 10.79
CA PHE A 412 65.32 -64.13 9.38
C PHE A 412 64.84 -65.42 8.69
N SER A 413 65.41 -66.56 9.08
CA SER A 413 65.01 -67.89 8.59
C SER A 413 63.57 -68.28 8.91
N GLN A 414 63.00 -67.77 10.02
CA GLN A 414 61.61 -67.99 10.41
C GLN A 414 60.68 -67.05 9.64
N LEU A 415 61.07 -65.78 9.49
CA LEU A 415 60.30 -64.77 8.76
C LEU A 415 60.16 -65.08 7.27
N LYS A 416 61.18 -65.71 6.67
CA LYS A 416 61.25 -65.98 5.24
C LYS A 416 60.02 -66.70 4.65
N ARG A 417 59.37 -67.59 5.43
CA ARG A 417 58.21 -68.39 4.99
C ARG A 417 56.86 -67.79 5.39
N MET A 418 56.86 -66.69 6.14
CA MET A 418 55.66 -66.03 6.62
C MET A 418 55.15 -65.03 5.58
N THR A 419 53.85 -64.77 5.58
CA THR A 419 53.26 -63.62 4.88
C THR A 419 53.67 -62.32 5.57
N LEU A 420 53.57 -61.17 4.89
CA LEU A 420 53.85 -59.88 5.52
C LEU A 420 52.96 -59.61 6.74
N ARG A 421 51.72 -60.11 6.74
CA ARG A 421 50.78 -60.02 7.88
C ARG A 421 51.28 -60.81 9.09
N GLU A 422 51.69 -62.06 8.88
CA GLU A 422 52.24 -62.91 9.94
C GLU A 422 53.61 -62.39 10.43
N ALA A 423 54.42 -61.83 9.53
CA ALA A 423 55.70 -61.21 9.87
C ALA A 423 55.54 -59.94 10.73
N GLU A 424 54.51 -59.13 10.45
CA GLU A 424 54.16 -57.95 11.28
C GLU A 424 53.80 -58.37 12.70
N GLU A 425 52.93 -59.37 12.85
CA GLU A 425 52.49 -59.89 14.15
C GLU A 425 53.65 -60.54 14.92
N ALA A 426 54.50 -61.31 14.25
CA ALA A 426 55.66 -61.96 14.87
C ALA A 426 56.75 -60.96 15.31
N LEU A 427 56.97 -59.87 14.57
CA LEU A 427 58.00 -58.88 14.87
C LEU A 427 57.57 -57.82 15.86
N PHE A 428 56.32 -57.37 15.79
CA PHE A 428 55.85 -56.17 16.50
C PHE A 428 54.54 -56.36 17.27
N GLY A 429 53.86 -57.50 17.13
CA GLY A 429 52.54 -57.71 17.70
C GLY A 429 51.55 -56.65 17.23
N SER A 430 50.92 -55.94 18.18
CA SER A 430 50.01 -54.81 17.88
C SER A 430 50.68 -53.44 17.85
N GLY A 431 52.00 -53.35 18.06
CA GLY A 431 52.73 -52.09 18.25
C GLY A 431 52.70 -51.17 17.03
N CYS A 432 52.95 -51.70 15.83
CA CYS A 432 52.93 -50.91 14.59
C CYS A 432 51.53 -50.36 14.26
N ILE A 433 50.51 -51.19 14.46
CA ILE A 433 49.10 -50.83 14.24
C ILE A 433 48.67 -49.74 15.23
N ALA A 434 49.02 -49.88 16.51
CA ALA A 434 48.73 -48.89 17.54
C ALA A 434 49.44 -47.55 17.27
N PHE A 435 50.72 -47.60 16.84
CA PHE A 435 51.48 -46.40 16.49
C PHE A 435 50.84 -45.65 15.31
N PHE A 436 50.48 -46.36 14.23
CA PHE A 436 49.88 -45.74 13.06
C PHE A 436 48.49 -45.17 13.36
N ARG A 437 47.68 -45.91 14.12
CA ARG A 437 46.39 -45.42 14.60
C ARG A 437 46.51 -44.14 15.41
N ASP A 438 47.46 -44.08 16.34
CA ASP A 438 47.56 -42.98 17.30
C ASP A 438 48.22 -41.72 16.69
N ASN A 439 49.17 -41.89 15.77
CA ASN A 439 49.93 -40.78 15.19
C ASN A 439 49.44 -40.32 13.81
N TYR A 440 48.76 -41.18 13.04
CA TYR A 440 48.26 -40.85 11.70
C TYR A 440 46.74 -40.84 11.65
N GLU A 441 46.06 -41.95 11.97
CA GLU A 441 44.60 -42.02 11.84
C GLU A 441 43.88 -41.04 12.78
N ARG A 442 44.26 -41.01 14.07
CA ARG A 442 43.70 -40.05 15.04
C ARG A 442 44.11 -38.61 14.73
N ALA A 443 45.31 -38.37 14.21
CA ALA A 443 45.77 -37.04 13.86
C ALA A 443 44.97 -36.48 12.67
N ALA A 444 44.81 -37.27 11.61
CA ALA A 444 43.98 -36.92 10.45
C ALA A 444 42.50 -36.74 10.85
N GLU A 445 41.97 -37.64 11.68
CA GLU A 445 40.59 -37.51 12.17
C GLU A 445 40.39 -36.24 13.02
N SER A 446 41.35 -35.92 13.90
CA SER A 446 41.33 -34.68 14.68
C SER A 446 41.43 -33.44 13.80
N ALA A 447 42.28 -33.47 12.76
CA ALA A 447 42.42 -32.35 11.83
C ALA A 447 41.10 -32.07 11.08
N ILE A 448 40.44 -33.11 10.55
CA ILE A 448 39.14 -32.96 9.87
C ILE A 448 38.06 -32.45 10.85
N ARG A 449 38.04 -32.93 12.10
CA ARG A 449 37.09 -32.47 13.12
C ARG A 449 37.32 -31.03 13.57
N GLN A 450 38.54 -30.53 13.47
CA GLN A 450 38.89 -29.15 13.81
C GLN A 450 38.56 -28.16 12.68
N LEU A 451 38.32 -28.64 11.46
CA LEU A 451 37.86 -27.78 10.37
C LEU A 451 36.47 -27.23 10.70
N PRO A 452 36.22 -25.92 10.53
CA PRO A 452 34.90 -25.32 10.72
C PRO A 452 33.84 -26.01 9.86
N ASP A 453 32.61 -26.12 10.34
CA ASP A 453 31.48 -26.68 9.56
C ASP A 453 30.86 -25.67 8.58
N ASP A 454 31.28 -24.40 8.66
CA ASP A 454 30.77 -23.28 7.84
C ASP A 454 31.89 -22.66 6.97
N GLU A 455 32.98 -23.39 6.73
CA GLU A 455 34.15 -22.89 5.98
C GLU A 455 33.77 -22.49 4.55
N LEU A 456 32.96 -23.33 3.89
CA LEU A 456 32.49 -23.05 2.53
C LEU A 456 31.57 -21.82 2.52
N GLN A 457 30.69 -21.68 3.52
CA GLN A 457 29.82 -20.52 3.65
C GLN A 457 30.61 -19.21 3.82
N TYR A 458 31.64 -19.22 4.66
CA TYR A 458 32.51 -18.06 4.85
C TYR A 458 33.25 -17.70 3.55
N THR A 459 33.78 -18.70 2.85
CA THR A 459 34.49 -18.52 1.58
C THR A 459 33.58 -17.94 0.50
N VAL A 460 32.37 -18.47 0.36
CA VAL A 460 31.35 -17.99 -0.59
C VAL A 460 30.97 -16.54 -0.27
N ARG A 461 30.70 -16.20 1.01
CA ARG A 461 30.39 -14.82 1.43
C ARG A 461 31.52 -13.84 1.11
N GLN A 462 32.77 -14.25 1.35
CA GLN A 462 33.93 -13.41 1.04
C GLN A 462 34.10 -13.19 -0.47
N ARG A 463 33.90 -14.24 -1.28
CA ARG A 463 33.98 -14.15 -2.75
C ARG A 463 32.85 -13.30 -3.33
N LEU A 464 31.62 -13.42 -2.84
CA LEU A 464 30.48 -12.57 -3.22
C LEU A 464 30.72 -11.09 -2.87
N ALA A 465 31.44 -10.80 -1.78
CA ALA A 465 31.78 -9.42 -1.44
C ALA A 465 32.91 -8.84 -2.31
N ALA A 466 33.78 -9.69 -2.85
CA ALA A 466 34.95 -9.27 -3.62
C ALA A 466 34.71 -9.23 -5.14
N GLN A 467 33.79 -10.06 -5.65
CA GLN A 467 33.50 -10.19 -7.08
C GLN A 467 32.10 -9.66 -7.40
N ALA A 468 32.03 -8.59 -8.19
CA ALA A 468 30.76 -7.95 -8.57
C ALA A 468 30.00 -8.69 -9.68
N ASP A 469 30.63 -9.65 -10.37
CA ASP A 469 30.06 -10.37 -11.51
C ASP A 469 29.20 -11.58 -11.11
N THR A 470 29.32 -12.06 -9.86
CA THR A 470 28.64 -13.26 -9.37
C THR A 470 27.70 -12.90 -8.22
N GLY A 471 26.39 -13.02 -8.46
CA GLY A 471 25.36 -12.79 -7.45
C GLY A 471 24.86 -14.07 -6.76
N PHE A 472 24.00 -13.91 -5.75
CA PHE A 472 23.39 -15.05 -5.03
C PHE A 472 22.50 -15.95 -5.91
N TYR A 473 21.90 -15.41 -6.99
CA TYR A 473 21.16 -16.19 -7.99
C TYR A 473 22.06 -17.23 -8.68
N HIS A 474 23.32 -16.87 -8.98
CA HIS A 474 24.29 -17.78 -9.59
C HIS A 474 24.66 -18.90 -8.62
N VAL A 475 24.88 -18.56 -7.34
CA VAL A 475 25.19 -19.56 -6.30
C VAL A 475 24.01 -20.53 -6.13
N TYR A 476 22.77 -20.03 -6.15
CA TYR A 476 21.57 -20.87 -6.12
C TYR A 476 21.52 -21.83 -7.33
N ALA A 477 21.73 -21.32 -8.54
CA ALA A 477 21.72 -22.13 -9.76
C ALA A 477 22.82 -23.21 -9.74
N TRP A 478 24.06 -22.85 -9.36
CA TRP A 478 25.18 -23.79 -9.35
C TRP A 478 25.06 -24.86 -8.28
N THR A 479 24.36 -24.58 -7.18
CA THR A 479 24.13 -25.53 -6.07
C THR A 479 22.82 -26.30 -6.20
N ASN A 480 22.04 -26.07 -7.27
CA ASN A 480 20.80 -26.79 -7.51
C ASN A 480 21.08 -28.19 -8.05
N GLU A 481 20.69 -29.23 -7.33
CA GLU A 481 20.87 -30.62 -7.77
C GLU A 481 19.92 -30.98 -8.93
N ALA A 482 18.72 -30.38 -8.98
CA ALA A 482 17.70 -30.71 -9.96
C ALA A 482 18.03 -30.23 -11.39
N GLU A 483 18.89 -29.23 -11.53
CA GLU A 483 19.31 -28.67 -12.82
C GLU A 483 20.74 -29.12 -13.17
N GLU A 484 20.88 -30.40 -13.53
CA GLU A 484 22.18 -31.05 -13.77
C GLU A 484 23.06 -30.32 -14.80
N ALA A 485 22.47 -29.60 -15.75
CA ALA A 485 23.22 -28.92 -16.83
C ALA A 485 24.06 -27.73 -16.34
N ASP A 486 23.59 -26.99 -15.33
CA ASP A 486 24.26 -25.76 -14.85
C ASP A 486 24.90 -25.92 -13.46
N SER A 487 24.76 -27.11 -12.89
CA SER A 487 25.12 -27.47 -11.53
C SER A 487 26.54 -28.03 -11.37
N ILE A 488 27.10 -27.90 -10.16
CA ILE A 488 28.38 -28.53 -9.80
C ILE A 488 28.22 -29.98 -9.29
N TRP A 489 26.99 -30.41 -8.99
CA TRP A 489 26.69 -31.71 -8.41
C TRP A 489 27.20 -32.90 -9.25
N PRO A 490 27.02 -32.93 -10.59
CA PRO A 490 27.52 -34.04 -11.41
C PRO A 490 29.05 -34.20 -11.35
N LEU A 491 29.77 -33.08 -11.30
CA LEU A 491 31.23 -33.10 -11.18
C LEU A 491 31.67 -33.57 -9.79
N LEU A 492 31.04 -33.07 -8.73
CA LEU A 492 31.34 -33.47 -7.36
C LEU A 492 31.08 -34.95 -7.13
N HIS A 493 29.90 -35.46 -7.51
CA HIS A 493 29.60 -36.89 -7.40
C HIS A 493 30.48 -37.75 -8.32
N GLY A 494 30.91 -37.21 -9.47
CA GLY A 494 31.96 -37.80 -10.30
C GLY A 494 33.25 -38.02 -9.51
N ARG A 495 33.73 -36.97 -8.83
CA ARG A 495 34.93 -37.02 -7.98
C ARG A 495 34.78 -37.96 -6.79
N ILE A 496 33.63 -37.97 -6.12
CA ILE A 496 33.34 -38.90 -5.02
C ILE A 496 33.42 -40.35 -5.51
N ARG A 497 32.86 -40.65 -6.69
CA ARG A 497 32.94 -42.00 -7.29
C ARG A 497 34.36 -42.37 -7.67
N ASP A 498 35.11 -41.45 -8.28
CA ASP A 498 36.49 -41.70 -8.70
C ASP A 498 37.42 -41.91 -7.49
N ALA A 499 37.30 -41.07 -6.45
CA ALA A 499 38.03 -41.22 -5.19
C ALA A 499 37.65 -42.52 -4.46
N GLY A 500 36.36 -42.91 -4.49
CA GLY A 500 35.89 -44.18 -3.96
C GLY A 500 36.50 -45.39 -4.67
N ARG A 501 36.56 -45.37 -6.01
CA ARG A 501 37.21 -46.42 -6.82
C ARG A 501 38.71 -46.49 -6.56
N ALA A 502 39.38 -45.34 -6.47
CA ALA A 502 40.81 -45.27 -6.15
C ALA A 502 41.09 -45.84 -4.76
N LEU A 503 40.24 -45.55 -3.78
CA LEU A 503 40.35 -46.10 -2.43
C LEU A 503 40.16 -47.64 -2.40
N GLU A 504 39.17 -48.16 -3.13
CA GLU A 504 38.97 -49.61 -3.24
C GLU A 504 40.16 -50.30 -3.90
N ALA A 505 40.70 -49.71 -4.97
CA ALA A 505 41.90 -50.21 -5.64
C ALA A 505 43.12 -50.21 -4.68
N ALA A 506 43.37 -49.10 -3.98
CA ALA A 506 44.49 -48.99 -3.04
C ALA A 506 44.37 -49.97 -1.86
N ARG A 507 43.14 -50.23 -1.38
CA ARG A 507 42.88 -51.25 -0.34
C ARG A 507 43.10 -52.67 -0.86
N ALA A 508 42.68 -52.97 -2.09
CA ALA A 508 42.92 -54.27 -2.72
C ALA A 508 44.43 -54.52 -2.94
N GLU A 509 45.18 -53.50 -3.38
CA GLU A 509 46.64 -53.56 -3.49
C GLU A 509 47.32 -53.77 -2.14
N LEU A 510 46.85 -53.10 -1.08
CA LEU A 510 47.36 -53.30 0.27
C LEU A 510 47.12 -54.73 0.76
N GLU A 511 45.93 -55.29 0.51
CA GLU A 511 45.60 -56.68 0.89
C GLU A 511 46.44 -57.69 0.09
N GLN A 512 46.66 -57.43 -1.21
CA GLN A 512 47.54 -58.24 -2.05
C GLN A 512 48.98 -58.23 -1.50
N LYS A 513 49.54 -57.05 -1.21
CA LYS A 513 50.87 -56.90 -0.59
C LYS A 513 50.96 -57.64 0.74
N TYR A 514 49.92 -57.58 1.58
CA TYR A 514 49.88 -58.30 2.84
C TYR A 514 49.92 -59.83 2.68
N GLY A 515 49.43 -60.35 1.56
CA GLY A 515 49.46 -61.78 1.19
C GLY A 515 50.80 -62.25 0.59
N GLU A 516 51.69 -61.35 0.20
CA GLU A 516 53.04 -61.69 -0.29
C GLU A 516 53.91 -62.25 0.84
N THR A 517 54.85 -63.12 0.47
CA THR A 517 55.82 -63.69 1.42
C THR A 517 57.02 -62.77 1.61
N VAL A 518 57.68 -62.86 2.76
CA VAL A 518 58.91 -62.09 3.05
C VAL A 518 60.04 -62.39 2.03
N GLU A 519 60.04 -63.57 1.42
CA GLU A 519 61.01 -63.96 0.38
C GLU A 519 60.81 -63.23 -0.95
N GLU A 520 59.59 -62.80 -1.26
CA GLU A 520 59.24 -62.11 -2.52
C GLU A 520 59.61 -60.62 -2.47
N GLN A 521 59.89 -60.07 -1.28
CA GLN A 521 60.29 -58.67 -1.11
C GLN A 521 61.72 -58.39 -1.60
N SER A 522 61.87 -57.28 -2.33
CA SER A 522 63.15 -56.85 -2.91
C SER A 522 63.95 -55.95 -1.95
N PHE A 523 64.95 -56.52 -1.27
CA PHE A 523 65.88 -55.78 -0.42
C PHE A 523 67.29 -56.41 -0.41
N GLN A 524 68.30 -55.64 -0.02
CA GLN A 524 69.69 -56.12 0.01
C GLN A 524 69.89 -57.18 1.10
N ARG A 525 70.25 -58.40 0.68
CA ARG A 525 70.49 -59.56 1.55
C ARG A 525 71.98 -59.85 1.65
N LEU A 526 72.52 -59.92 2.87
CA LEU A 526 73.89 -60.37 3.13
C LEU A 526 73.88 -61.81 3.67
N PRO A 527 74.64 -62.75 3.06
CA PRO A 527 74.74 -64.10 3.58
C PRO A 527 75.37 -64.10 4.99
N LEU A 528 74.82 -64.90 5.91
CA LEU A 528 75.29 -65.11 7.30
C LEU A 528 75.06 -63.95 8.31
N MET A 529 74.37 -62.86 7.96
CA MET A 529 74.05 -61.75 8.88
C MET A 529 72.54 -61.58 9.15
N ASP A 530 71.97 -62.45 9.99
CA ASP A 530 70.53 -62.43 10.30
C ASP A 530 70.04 -61.08 10.86
N LYS A 531 70.79 -60.45 11.78
CA LYS A 531 70.40 -59.14 12.34
C LYS A 531 70.35 -58.02 11.30
N HIS A 532 71.24 -58.07 10.30
CA HIS A 532 71.25 -57.09 9.22
C HIS A 532 70.08 -57.31 8.27
N ASN A 533 69.80 -58.57 7.92
CA ASN A 533 68.70 -58.94 7.04
C ASN A 533 67.33 -58.60 7.66
N VAL A 534 67.14 -58.80 8.97
CA VAL A 534 65.91 -58.37 9.67
C VAL A 534 65.77 -56.84 9.66
N ARG A 535 66.85 -56.08 9.87
CA ARG A 535 66.80 -54.61 9.85
C ARG A 535 66.52 -54.05 8.44
N SER A 536 67.12 -54.65 7.41
CA SER A 536 66.85 -54.29 6.02
C SER A 536 65.41 -54.63 5.63
N PHE A 537 64.90 -55.79 6.06
CA PHE A 537 63.50 -56.17 5.87
C PHE A 537 62.54 -55.19 6.56
N ILE A 538 62.78 -54.82 7.83
CA ILE A 538 61.92 -53.86 8.57
C ILE A 538 61.80 -52.54 7.82
N ARG A 539 62.93 -52.01 7.30
CA ARG A 539 62.92 -50.76 6.53
C ARG A 539 62.08 -50.91 5.26
N THR A 540 62.27 -51.99 4.51
CA THR A 540 61.48 -52.27 3.30
C THR A 540 60.01 -52.51 3.63
N PHE A 541 59.69 -53.18 4.73
CA PHE A 541 58.33 -53.43 5.18
C PHE A 541 57.57 -52.15 5.51
N PHE A 542 58.18 -51.20 6.22
CA PHE A 542 57.55 -49.90 6.45
C PHE A 542 57.40 -49.11 5.14
N ASP A 543 58.38 -49.19 4.25
CA ASP A 543 58.37 -48.51 2.95
C ASP A 543 57.32 -49.07 1.97
N THR A 544 57.00 -50.37 2.06
CA THR A 544 56.04 -51.03 1.15
C THR A 544 54.63 -51.10 1.71
N VAL A 545 54.47 -51.45 2.99
CA VAL A 545 53.15 -51.65 3.63
C VAL A 545 52.64 -50.35 4.24
N TYR A 546 53.47 -49.64 5.02
CA TYR A 546 53.02 -48.45 5.74
C TYR A 546 52.95 -47.19 4.87
N ARG A 547 53.75 -47.10 3.80
CA ARG A 547 53.53 -46.10 2.74
C ARG A 547 52.18 -46.30 2.04
N GLN A 548 51.84 -47.55 1.71
CA GLN A 548 50.53 -47.86 1.11
C GLN A 548 49.38 -47.60 2.09
N LYS A 549 49.55 -47.89 3.39
CA LYS A 549 48.57 -47.50 4.43
C LYS A 549 48.40 -45.98 4.52
N LEU A 550 49.48 -45.21 4.36
CA LEU A 550 49.40 -43.76 4.33
C LEU A 550 48.65 -43.25 3.08
N GLU A 551 48.87 -43.87 1.93
CA GLU A 551 48.12 -43.57 0.70
C GLU A 551 46.63 -43.90 0.85
N VAL A 552 46.29 -45.05 1.44
CA VAL A 552 44.90 -45.40 1.79
C VAL A 552 44.31 -44.34 2.74
N LEU A 553 45.05 -43.92 3.77
CA LEU A 553 44.58 -42.88 4.70
C LEU A 553 44.39 -41.51 4.00
N ARG A 554 45.24 -41.16 3.04
CA ARG A 554 45.09 -39.95 2.22
C ARG A 554 43.80 -39.99 1.39
N LEU A 555 43.55 -41.09 0.66
CA LEU A 555 42.34 -41.28 -0.12
C LEU A 555 41.07 -41.34 0.77
N GLU A 556 41.16 -41.95 1.96
CA GLU A 556 40.07 -41.93 2.94
C GLU A 556 39.78 -40.51 3.45
N THR A 557 40.82 -39.72 3.69
CA THR A 557 40.72 -38.32 4.13
C THR A 557 40.14 -37.45 3.03
N GLU A 558 40.59 -37.62 1.79
CA GLU A 558 40.05 -36.95 0.61
C GLU A 558 38.55 -37.23 0.44
N LEU A 559 38.14 -38.50 0.50
CA LEU A 559 36.74 -38.90 0.40
C LEU A 559 35.89 -38.32 1.55
N ARG A 560 36.44 -38.26 2.77
CA ARG A 560 35.76 -37.62 3.91
C ARG A 560 35.58 -36.12 3.71
N LEU A 561 36.57 -35.43 3.15
CA LEU A 561 36.47 -34.00 2.83
C LEU A 561 35.41 -33.74 1.75
N TYR A 562 35.37 -34.52 0.67
CA TYR A 562 34.32 -34.37 -0.34
C TYR A 562 32.92 -34.55 0.25
N ARG A 563 32.71 -35.58 1.08
CA ARG A 563 31.41 -35.80 1.76
C ARG A 563 31.05 -34.70 2.76
N LYS A 564 32.04 -34.09 3.42
CA LYS A 564 31.81 -32.94 4.29
C LYS A 564 31.33 -31.74 3.47
N TYR A 565 32.02 -31.41 2.37
CA TYR A 565 31.63 -30.29 1.51
C TYR A 565 30.33 -30.55 0.73
N GLU A 566 30.01 -31.81 0.42
CA GLU A 566 28.71 -32.23 -0.09
C GLU A 566 27.58 -31.75 0.84
N ALA A 567 27.68 -32.03 2.15
CA ALA A 567 26.72 -31.57 3.14
C ALA A 567 26.71 -30.04 3.34
N GLU A 568 27.87 -29.37 3.24
CA GLU A 568 27.94 -27.90 3.30
C GLU A 568 27.28 -27.23 2.08
N LEU A 569 27.40 -27.83 0.89
CA LEU A 569 26.73 -27.35 -0.32
C LEU A 569 25.21 -27.46 -0.24
N GLU A 570 24.67 -28.54 0.33
CA GLU A 570 23.22 -28.67 0.57
C GLU A 570 22.72 -27.56 1.50
N ARG A 571 23.46 -27.26 2.58
CA ARG A 571 23.11 -26.17 3.50
C ARG A 571 23.16 -24.81 2.81
N LEU A 572 24.18 -24.57 1.98
CA LEU A 572 24.30 -23.34 1.20
C LEU A 572 23.14 -23.19 0.22
N HIS A 573 22.79 -24.27 -0.50
CA HIS A 573 21.66 -24.27 -1.41
C HIS A 573 20.38 -23.88 -0.68
N ALA A 574 20.12 -24.43 0.51
CA ALA A 574 18.93 -24.09 1.30
C ALA A 574 18.85 -22.61 1.65
N ILE A 575 19.98 -21.98 2.03
CA ILE A 575 20.05 -20.55 2.35
C ILE A 575 19.76 -19.70 1.11
N TYR A 576 20.45 -19.95 -0.01
CA TYR A 576 20.27 -19.15 -1.22
C TYR A 576 18.93 -19.40 -1.92
N LYS A 577 18.37 -20.61 -1.77
CA LYS A 577 17.00 -20.92 -2.16
C LYS A 577 15.99 -20.05 -1.42
N GLN A 578 16.18 -19.84 -0.12
CA GLN A 578 15.34 -18.93 0.66
C GLN A 578 15.41 -17.49 0.13
N TYR A 579 16.60 -17.00 -0.24
CA TYR A 579 16.77 -15.66 -0.81
C TYR A 579 16.06 -15.50 -2.17
N VAL A 580 16.18 -16.49 -3.04
CA VAL A 580 15.49 -16.50 -4.34
C VAL A 580 13.97 -16.53 -4.14
N GLN A 581 13.47 -17.38 -3.25
CA GLN A 581 12.04 -17.44 -2.92
C GLN A 581 11.52 -16.13 -2.33
N GLN A 582 12.30 -15.46 -1.47
CA GLN A 582 11.95 -14.15 -0.92
C GLN A 582 11.81 -13.09 -2.03
N MET A 583 12.77 -13.02 -2.95
CA MET A 583 12.70 -12.13 -4.11
C MET A 583 11.47 -12.40 -5.00
N GLU A 584 11.24 -13.67 -5.35
CA GLU A 584 10.08 -14.07 -6.18
C GLU A 584 8.75 -13.76 -5.50
N SER A 585 8.66 -13.96 -4.18
CA SER A 585 7.47 -13.64 -3.39
C SER A 585 7.19 -12.14 -3.36
N LEU A 586 8.24 -11.32 -3.25
CA LEU A 586 8.13 -9.86 -3.27
C LEU A 586 7.70 -9.37 -4.66
N GLU A 587 8.33 -9.87 -5.72
CA GLU A 587 7.96 -9.54 -7.09
C GLU A 587 6.48 -9.85 -7.38
N ARG A 588 6.01 -11.03 -6.94
CA ARG A 588 4.59 -11.41 -7.06
C ARG A 588 3.67 -10.46 -6.30
N THR A 589 4.02 -10.13 -5.06
CA THR A 589 3.24 -9.21 -4.21
C THR A 589 3.13 -7.82 -4.86
N LEU A 590 4.24 -7.30 -5.41
CA LEU A 590 4.26 -6.02 -6.13
C LEU A 590 3.39 -6.06 -7.39
N ARG A 591 3.47 -7.15 -8.17
CA ARG A 591 2.66 -7.34 -9.37
C ARG A 591 1.16 -7.39 -9.05
N GLU A 592 0.78 -8.12 -8.01
CA GLU A 592 -0.62 -8.24 -7.58
C GLU A 592 -1.16 -6.88 -7.10
N ALA A 593 -0.38 -6.12 -6.34
CA ALA A 593 -0.73 -4.76 -5.91
C ALA A 593 -0.93 -3.81 -7.11
N ALA A 594 0.01 -3.81 -8.07
CA ALA A 594 -0.10 -3.00 -9.27
C ALA A 594 -1.36 -3.35 -10.10
N LEU A 595 -1.61 -4.64 -10.35
CA LEU A 595 -2.79 -5.08 -11.12
C LEU A 595 -4.12 -4.87 -10.38
N ALA A 596 -4.14 -4.96 -9.04
CA ALA A 596 -5.32 -4.63 -8.25
C ALA A 596 -5.66 -3.14 -8.37
N SER A 597 -4.65 -2.27 -8.26
CA SER A 597 -4.85 -0.82 -8.40
C SER A 597 -5.26 -0.42 -9.83
N ILE A 598 -4.65 -1.00 -10.87
CA ILE A 598 -5.02 -0.69 -12.27
C ILE A 598 -6.47 -1.07 -12.56
N ARG A 599 -6.97 -2.16 -11.98
CA ARG A 599 -8.39 -2.57 -12.12
C ARG A 599 -9.37 -1.65 -11.39
N GLN A 600 -8.90 -0.91 -10.39
CA GLN A 600 -9.70 0.10 -9.69
C GLN A 600 -9.69 1.46 -10.40
N ALA A 601 -8.65 1.74 -11.20
CA ALA A 601 -8.60 2.93 -12.04
C ALA A 601 -9.54 2.77 -13.26
N ASP A 602 -10.16 3.88 -13.71
CA ASP A 602 -11.07 3.89 -14.86
C ASP A 602 -10.52 3.10 -16.06
N ASP A 603 -11.37 2.26 -16.67
CA ASP A 603 -11.04 1.29 -17.73
C ASP A 603 -10.24 1.86 -18.91
N TYR A 604 -10.34 3.16 -19.17
CA TYR A 604 -9.60 3.84 -20.25
C TYR A 604 -8.26 4.42 -19.78
N ILE A 605 -8.24 5.01 -18.57
CA ILE A 605 -7.03 5.62 -18.02
C ILE A 605 -6.06 4.54 -17.54
N GLY A 606 -6.56 3.38 -17.08
CA GLY A 606 -5.74 2.25 -16.66
C GLY A 606 -5.00 1.50 -17.78
N GLN A 607 -5.32 1.77 -19.05
CA GLN A 607 -4.81 0.98 -20.19
C GLN A 607 -3.30 1.18 -20.39
N ASN A 608 -2.62 0.08 -20.75
CA ASN A 608 -1.21 0.02 -21.12
C ASN A 608 -0.23 0.56 -20.05
N ILE A 609 -0.65 0.70 -18.78
CA ILE A 609 0.24 1.18 -17.70
C ILE A 609 1.44 0.25 -17.54
N MET A 610 1.21 -1.06 -17.48
CA MET A 610 2.28 -2.04 -17.30
C MET A 610 3.27 -2.00 -18.47
N GLU A 611 2.77 -2.05 -19.71
CA GLU A 611 3.58 -2.11 -20.93
C GLU A 611 4.39 -0.82 -21.16
N TYR A 612 3.79 0.34 -20.86
CA TYR A 612 4.49 1.62 -20.99
C TYR A 612 5.59 1.78 -19.95
N TYR A 613 5.25 1.58 -18.66
CA TYR A 613 6.20 1.80 -17.58
C TYR A 613 7.27 0.72 -17.49
N GLU A 614 7.05 -0.46 -18.07
CA GLU A 614 8.11 -1.44 -18.36
C GLU A 614 9.25 -0.81 -19.16
N ARG A 615 8.93 -0.24 -20.33
CA ARG A 615 9.92 0.36 -21.24
C ARG A 615 10.59 1.58 -20.60
N VAL A 616 9.78 2.47 -20.03
CA VAL A 616 10.27 3.71 -19.40
C VAL A 616 11.20 3.41 -18.22
N THR A 617 10.84 2.47 -17.35
CA THR A 617 11.68 2.11 -16.20
C THR A 617 13.00 1.48 -16.66
N ALA A 618 12.95 0.59 -17.67
CA ALA A 618 14.15 -0.01 -18.24
C ALA A 618 15.08 1.01 -18.92
N ASP A 619 14.53 2.02 -19.61
CA ASP A 619 15.31 3.14 -20.18
C ASP A 619 15.99 3.96 -19.07
N VAL A 620 15.25 4.34 -18.02
CA VAL A 620 15.80 5.13 -16.90
C VAL A 620 16.91 4.37 -16.18
N MET A 621 16.74 3.06 -15.96
CA MET A 621 17.79 2.24 -15.35
C MET A 621 19.04 2.15 -16.22
N ARG A 622 18.87 1.98 -17.55
CA ARG A 622 19.99 1.98 -18.50
C ARG A 622 20.72 3.32 -18.52
N ASP A 623 20.01 4.44 -18.41
CA ASP A 623 20.61 5.78 -18.35
C ASP A 623 21.42 5.99 -17.05
N ILE A 624 20.96 5.45 -15.93
CA ILE A 624 21.70 5.48 -14.66
C ILE A 624 23.00 4.66 -14.78
N GLU A 625 22.92 3.46 -15.35
CA GLU A 625 24.07 2.59 -15.60
C GLU A 625 25.05 3.20 -16.60
N ALA A 626 24.58 3.84 -17.67
CA ALA A 626 25.43 4.52 -18.64
C ALA A 626 26.22 5.69 -18.01
N LYS A 627 25.64 6.37 -17.01
CA LYS A 627 26.28 7.50 -16.32
C LYS A 627 27.27 7.07 -15.23
N ARG A 628 27.02 5.95 -14.54
CA ARG A 628 27.81 5.53 -13.36
C ARG A 628 28.67 4.28 -13.57
N GLY A 629 28.37 3.49 -14.60
CA GLY A 629 29.04 2.24 -14.89
C GLY A 629 28.18 1.01 -14.56
N PRO A 630 28.63 -0.17 -15.02
CA PRO A 630 27.94 -1.44 -14.75
C PRO A 630 27.96 -1.74 -13.25
N GLY A 631 26.80 -2.12 -12.69
CA GLY A 631 26.67 -2.43 -11.26
C GLY A 631 26.34 -1.24 -10.35
N ALA A 632 26.02 -0.07 -10.91
CA ALA A 632 25.67 1.14 -10.14
C ALA A 632 24.59 0.90 -9.05
N PHE A 633 23.64 0.02 -9.29
CA PHE A 633 22.58 -0.31 -8.34
C PHE A 633 23.08 -1.03 -7.07
N GLY A 634 24.28 -1.63 -7.09
CA GLY A 634 24.92 -2.23 -5.92
C GLY A 634 25.63 -1.23 -4.99
N GLU A 635 25.76 0.05 -5.37
CA GLU A 635 26.31 1.09 -4.50
C GLU A 635 25.38 1.34 -3.29
N GLU A 636 25.95 1.71 -2.13
CA GLU A 636 25.18 2.03 -0.91
C GLU A 636 24.12 3.11 -1.14
N ARG A 637 24.37 4.04 -2.08
CA ARG A 637 23.40 5.09 -2.44
C ARG A 637 22.11 4.52 -3.05
N TYR A 638 22.21 3.43 -3.81
CA TYR A 638 21.07 2.75 -4.40
C TYR A 638 20.68 1.58 -3.50
N MET A 639 20.77 0.33 -3.96
CA MET A 639 20.33 -0.82 -3.18
C MET A 639 21.35 -1.27 -2.13
N GLY A 640 22.64 -0.99 -2.33
CA GLY A 640 23.71 -1.58 -1.53
C GLY A 640 23.73 -3.11 -1.67
N SER A 641 24.11 -3.80 -0.60
CA SER A 641 24.14 -5.27 -0.58
C SER A 641 22.73 -5.86 -0.41
N ILE A 642 22.15 -6.32 -1.51
CA ILE A 642 20.82 -6.97 -1.52
C ILE A 642 20.80 -8.21 -0.62
N SER A 643 21.88 -8.99 -0.57
CA SER A 643 21.98 -10.15 0.32
C SER A 643 21.84 -9.77 1.81
N ARG A 644 22.41 -8.63 2.24
CA ARG A 644 22.23 -8.14 3.62
C ARG A 644 20.80 -7.68 3.90
N LEU A 645 20.12 -7.10 2.91
CA LEU A 645 18.71 -6.73 3.03
C LEU A 645 17.83 -7.98 3.16
N LEU A 646 18.11 -9.03 2.40
CA LEU A 646 17.39 -10.31 2.48
C LEU A 646 17.61 -11.03 3.82
N GLU A 647 18.80 -10.93 4.42
CA GLU A 647 19.07 -11.42 5.78
C GLU A 647 18.20 -10.70 6.84
N GLN A 648 17.87 -9.43 6.64
CA GLN A 648 16.99 -8.65 7.52
C GLN A 648 15.49 -8.90 7.26
N GLY A 649 15.16 -9.53 6.13
CA GLY A 649 13.79 -9.88 5.74
C GLY A 649 13.27 -9.10 4.53
N THR A 650 12.15 -9.56 3.97
CA THR A 650 11.53 -8.97 2.77
C THR A 650 11.06 -7.54 2.98
N GLU A 651 10.76 -7.15 4.23
CA GLU A 651 10.35 -5.80 4.60
C GLU A 651 11.47 -4.77 4.43
N ALA A 652 12.69 -5.10 4.86
CA ALA A 652 13.85 -4.22 4.71
C ALA A 652 14.18 -3.97 3.23
N LEU A 653 14.08 -5.03 2.41
CA LEU A 653 14.23 -4.93 0.97
C LEU A 653 13.13 -4.06 0.33
N ALA A 654 11.87 -4.28 0.68
CA ALA A 654 10.74 -3.50 0.15
C ALA A 654 10.86 -2.02 0.52
N ALA A 655 11.26 -1.70 1.76
CA ALA A 655 11.49 -0.34 2.22
C ALA A 655 12.57 0.35 1.39
N ARG A 656 13.70 -0.34 1.16
CA ARG A 656 14.80 0.21 0.38
C ARG A 656 14.44 0.39 -1.10
N LEU A 657 13.68 -0.55 -1.68
CA LEU A 657 13.16 -0.41 -3.05
C LEU A 657 12.26 0.83 -3.18
N CYS A 658 11.36 1.05 -2.21
CA CYS A 658 10.46 2.22 -2.20
C CYS A 658 11.25 3.53 -2.13
N GLU A 659 12.26 3.61 -1.27
CA GLU A 659 13.13 4.79 -1.11
C GLU A 659 13.89 5.10 -2.41
N VAL A 660 14.57 4.12 -3.00
CA VAL A 660 15.34 4.30 -4.23
C VAL A 660 14.43 4.63 -5.42
N CYS A 661 13.26 3.99 -5.50
CA CYS A 661 12.26 4.29 -6.52
C CYS A 661 11.80 5.76 -6.43
N ARG A 662 11.49 6.24 -5.22
CA ARG A 662 11.09 7.63 -4.95
C ARG A 662 12.16 8.63 -5.37
N ASP A 663 13.39 8.43 -4.89
CA ASP A 663 14.42 9.47 -4.95
C ASP A 663 15.18 9.48 -6.28
N HIS A 664 15.24 8.34 -6.99
CA HIS A 664 16.13 8.17 -8.15
C HIS A 664 15.43 7.72 -9.43
N ILE A 665 14.32 6.99 -9.37
CA ILE A 665 13.61 6.53 -10.57
C ILE A 665 12.50 7.52 -10.95
N LEU A 666 11.57 7.78 -10.03
CA LEU A 666 10.40 8.64 -10.28
C LEU A 666 10.76 10.13 -10.45
N THR A 667 11.99 10.53 -10.09
CA THR A 667 12.50 11.90 -10.33
C THR A 667 13.00 12.11 -11.76
N ALA A 668 13.05 11.08 -12.60
CA ALA A 668 13.55 11.19 -13.97
C ALA A 668 12.58 11.94 -14.91
N ALA A 669 13.13 12.55 -15.97
CA ALA A 669 12.39 13.38 -16.93
C ALA A 669 11.13 12.71 -17.54
N PRO A 670 11.09 11.39 -17.84
CA PRO A 670 9.88 10.75 -18.34
C PRO A 670 8.68 10.83 -17.39
N PHE A 671 8.90 10.95 -16.08
CA PHE A 671 7.84 11.03 -15.08
C PHE A 671 7.31 12.45 -14.87
N GLN A 672 8.01 13.46 -15.39
CA GLN A 672 7.66 14.90 -15.32
C GLN A 672 6.87 15.40 -16.54
N GLN A 673 6.45 14.49 -17.44
CA GLN A 673 5.65 14.84 -18.62
C GLN A 673 4.24 15.31 -18.22
N THR A 674 3.60 16.10 -19.09
CA THR A 674 2.20 16.46 -18.87
C THR A 674 1.30 15.22 -18.99
N PHE A 675 0.14 15.27 -18.35
CA PHE A 675 -0.83 14.17 -18.36
C PHE A 675 -1.22 13.76 -19.80
N GLU A 676 -1.41 14.73 -20.68
CA GLU A 676 -1.82 14.49 -22.07
C GLU A 676 -0.72 13.80 -22.88
N GLU A 677 0.53 14.26 -22.74
CA GLU A 677 1.67 13.67 -23.44
C GLU A 677 1.95 12.24 -22.97
N GLU A 678 1.88 12.01 -21.65
CA GLU A 678 2.07 10.68 -21.05
C GLU A 678 0.98 9.71 -21.52
N LEU A 679 -0.29 10.14 -21.48
CA LEU A 679 -1.41 9.31 -21.89
C LEU A 679 -1.38 9.00 -23.38
N LEU A 680 -0.99 9.96 -24.23
CA LEU A 680 -0.80 9.73 -25.67
C LEU A 680 0.29 8.70 -25.94
N ARG A 681 1.43 8.80 -25.25
CA ARG A 681 2.51 7.82 -25.40
C ARG A 681 2.02 6.46 -24.95
N ARG A 682 1.41 6.36 -23.76
CA ARG A 682 0.89 5.12 -23.19
C ARG A 682 -0.16 4.44 -24.08
N ALA A 683 -1.11 5.20 -24.62
CA ALA A 683 -2.13 4.68 -25.52
C ALA A 683 -1.54 4.06 -26.80
N ASN A 684 -0.38 4.55 -27.26
CA ASN A 684 0.27 4.13 -28.50
C ASN A 684 1.41 3.10 -28.30
N VAL A 685 1.68 2.62 -27.08
CA VAL A 685 2.80 1.69 -26.78
C VAL A 685 2.67 0.33 -27.45
N THR A 686 1.44 -0.16 -27.56
CA THR A 686 1.07 -1.49 -28.08
C THR A 686 0.79 -1.50 -29.57
N ILE A 687 0.88 -0.35 -30.25
CA ILE A 687 0.70 -0.25 -31.69
C ILE A 687 1.97 -0.78 -32.38
N ASP A 688 1.92 -2.05 -32.78
CA ASP A 688 2.90 -2.61 -33.70
C ASP A 688 2.92 -1.80 -35.01
N TYR A 689 4.11 -1.65 -35.61
CA TYR A 689 4.36 -0.93 -36.86
C TYR A 689 3.50 -1.39 -38.07
N SER A 690 2.69 -2.43 -37.91
CA SER A 690 2.07 -3.14 -39.02
C SER A 690 0.57 -2.93 -39.23
N ASN A 691 -0.29 -2.49 -38.28
CA ASN A 691 -1.75 -2.40 -38.60
C ASN A 691 -2.76 -1.71 -37.63
N GLN A 692 -2.39 -0.75 -36.78
CA GLN A 692 -3.41 0.03 -36.03
C GLN A 692 -3.25 1.53 -36.24
N GLU A 693 -4.39 2.22 -36.43
CA GLU A 693 -4.45 3.68 -36.50
C GLU A 693 -3.88 4.26 -35.20
N VAL A 694 -2.77 4.98 -35.32
CA VAL A 694 -2.17 5.72 -34.20
C VAL A 694 -3.22 6.66 -33.64
N LEU A 695 -3.50 6.56 -32.33
CA LEU A 695 -4.49 7.41 -31.69
C LEU A 695 -4.02 8.86 -31.81
N SER A 696 -4.77 9.66 -32.58
CA SER A 696 -4.49 11.07 -32.72
C SER A 696 -4.83 11.82 -31.44
N ARG A 697 -4.19 12.97 -31.26
CA ARG A 697 -4.43 13.83 -30.11
C ARG A 697 -5.88 14.33 -30.02
N ASP A 698 -6.50 14.63 -31.16
CA ASP A 698 -7.90 15.07 -31.22
C ASP A 698 -8.86 13.94 -30.83
N GLU A 699 -8.57 12.69 -31.23
CA GLU A 699 -9.38 11.53 -30.83
C GLU A 699 -9.26 11.23 -29.34
N LEU A 700 -8.05 11.38 -28.76
CA LEU A 700 -7.86 11.28 -27.32
C LEU A 700 -8.71 12.33 -26.60
N PHE A 701 -8.60 13.60 -26.99
CA PHE A 701 -9.33 14.70 -26.37
C PHE A 701 -10.84 14.53 -26.48
N LYS A 702 -11.35 14.09 -27.64
CA LYS A 702 -12.77 13.78 -27.83
C LYS A 702 -13.25 12.66 -26.90
N LYS A 703 -12.45 11.61 -26.72
CA LYS A 703 -12.77 10.50 -25.81
C LYS A 703 -12.77 10.96 -24.35
N LEU A 704 -11.72 11.68 -23.92
CA LEU A 704 -11.62 12.20 -22.55
C LEU A 704 -12.76 13.16 -22.22
N TYR A 705 -13.13 14.04 -23.14
CA TYR A 705 -14.27 14.94 -22.98
C TYR A 705 -15.58 14.17 -22.84
N ARG A 706 -15.79 13.13 -23.66
CA ARG A 706 -16.98 12.28 -23.57
C ARG A 706 -17.05 11.54 -22.24
N THR A 707 -15.93 11.02 -21.74
CA THR A 707 -15.86 10.39 -20.41
C THR A 707 -16.18 11.40 -19.30
N LEU A 708 -15.63 12.62 -19.38
CA LEU A 708 -15.96 13.68 -18.43
C LEU A 708 -17.47 14.00 -18.44
N GLU A 709 -18.09 14.09 -19.60
CA GLU A 709 -19.53 14.37 -19.71
C GLU A 709 -20.43 13.24 -19.25
N GLU A 710 -20.12 12.01 -19.64
CA GLU A 710 -20.93 10.85 -19.26
C GLU A 710 -20.88 10.61 -17.75
N HIS A 711 -19.72 10.84 -17.13
CA HIS A 711 -19.55 10.68 -15.68
C HIS A 711 -19.98 11.92 -14.88
N ALA A 712 -20.01 13.14 -15.46
CA ALA A 712 -20.50 14.33 -14.77
C ALA A 712 -22.05 14.45 -14.80
N GLY A 713 -22.76 13.33 -14.92
CA GLY A 713 -24.22 13.30 -14.85
C GLY A 713 -24.70 13.79 -13.48
N ILE A 714 -25.82 14.51 -13.42
CA ILE A 714 -26.32 15.06 -12.15
C ILE A 714 -26.77 13.93 -11.22
N HIS A 715 -26.33 13.99 -9.95
CA HIS A 715 -26.60 13.02 -8.89
C HIS A 715 -28.01 13.19 -8.32
N ILE A 716 -29.01 13.11 -9.18
CA ILE A 716 -30.41 13.08 -8.78
C ILE A 716 -31.28 12.42 -9.84
N ARG A 717 -32.25 11.62 -9.41
CA ARG A 717 -33.23 11.04 -10.32
C ARG A 717 -34.51 11.88 -10.35
N LEU A 718 -34.68 12.62 -11.43
CA LEU A 718 -35.86 13.45 -11.70
C LEU A 718 -36.81 12.78 -12.69
N LEU A 719 -38.06 13.24 -12.70
CA LEU A 719 -38.98 12.94 -13.78
C LEU A 719 -38.77 13.94 -14.94
N ASP A 720 -38.47 13.43 -16.13
CA ASP A 720 -38.06 14.21 -17.32
C ASP A 720 -39.09 15.25 -17.83
N TYR A 721 -40.31 15.31 -17.27
CA TYR A 721 -41.43 16.09 -17.82
C TYR A 721 -42.11 17.08 -16.86
N THR A 722 -41.64 17.26 -15.61
CA THR A 722 -42.37 18.08 -14.62
C THR A 722 -41.70 19.37 -14.15
N HIS A 723 -40.38 19.53 -14.33
CA HIS A 723 -39.70 20.76 -13.90
C HIS A 723 -39.77 21.85 -14.99
N LYS A 724 -40.36 23.01 -14.65
CA LYS A 724 -40.56 24.14 -15.58
C LYS A 724 -39.36 25.09 -15.69
N HIS A 725 -38.45 25.06 -14.71
CA HIS A 725 -37.32 25.98 -14.60
C HIS A 725 -36.03 25.19 -14.34
N ARG A 726 -35.50 24.51 -15.36
CA ARG A 726 -34.17 23.87 -15.30
C ARG A 726 -33.11 24.92 -15.57
N TYR A 727 -32.25 25.18 -14.60
CA TYR A 727 -31.09 26.04 -14.77
C TYR A 727 -29.81 25.22 -14.58
N GLU A 728 -28.88 25.35 -15.51
CA GLU A 728 -27.62 24.60 -15.50
C GLU A 728 -26.41 25.53 -15.58
N GLU A 729 -25.40 25.22 -14.79
CA GLU A 729 -24.07 25.81 -14.85
C GLU A 729 -23.02 24.69 -14.90
N LYS A 730 -22.00 24.82 -15.74
CA LYS A 730 -20.88 23.88 -15.82
C LYS A 730 -19.58 24.58 -15.45
N TYR A 731 -18.79 23.95 -14.59
CA TYR A 731 -17.50 24.47 -14.14
C TYR A 731 -16.40 23.44 -14.38
N PHE A 732 -15.32 23.88 -15.04
CA PHE A 732 -14.10 23.09 -15.17
C PHE A 732 -13.05 23.57 -14.18
N PHE A 733 -12.40 22.64 -13.48
CA PHE A 733 -11.25 22.89 -12.62
C PHE A 733 -10.02 22.27 -13.26
N GLY A 734 -9.02 23.11 -13.52
CA GLY A 734 -7.73 22.65 -13.99
C GLY A 734 -6.93 23.73 -14.68
N ASP A 735 -5.82 23.35 -15.30
CA ASP A 735 -4.95 24.31 -15.95
C ASP A 735 -5.61 24.88 -17.20
N ALA A 736 -6.17 26.10 -17.13
CA ALA A 736 -6.71 26.80 -18.30
C ALA A 736 -5.71 26.97 -19.47
N THR A 737 -4.40 26.80 -19.23
CA THR A 737 -3.38 26.79 -20.27
C THR A 737 -3.15 25.41 -20.91
N SER A 738 -3.63 24.33 -20.28
CA SER A 738 -3.62 22.98 -20.85
C SER A 738 -4.37 22.93 -22.17
N GLU A 739 -3.82 22.16 -23.10
CA GLU A 739 -4.37 22.01 -24.43
C GLU A 739 -5.69 21.23 -24.42
N PHE A 740 -5.84 20.27 -23.50
CA PHE A 740 -7.10 19.54 -23.32
C PHE A 740 -8.18 20.45 -22.73
N MET A 741 -7.84 21.31 -21.77
CA MET A 741 -8.78 22.30 -21.21
C MET A 741 -9.30 23.27 -22.28
N ARG A 742 -8.41 23.77 -23.16
CA ARG A 742 -8.83 24.61 -24.29
C ARG A 742 -9.77 23.88 -25.25
N TYR A 743 -9.50 22.60 -25.53
CA TYR A 743 -10.38 21.77 -26.34
C TYR A 743 -11.77 21.62 -25.68
N ALA A 744 -11.82 21.27 -24.38
CA ALA A 744 -13.07 21.07 -23.65
C ALA A 744 -13.91 22.36 -23.57
N LEU A 745 -13.28 23.51 -23.30
CA LEU A 745 -13.96 24.81 -23.27
C LEU A 745 -14.52 25.20 -24.65
N ASN A 746 -13.75 24.97 -25.73
CA ASN A 746 -14.21 25.27 -27.08
C ASN A 746 -15.40 24.40 -27.51
N GLU A 747 -15.39 23.09 -27.20
CA GLU A 747 -16.53 22.21 -27.47
C GLU A 747 -17.79 22.68 -26.71
N GLU A 748 -17.66 23.10 -25.45
CA GLU A 748 -18.77 23.58 -24.62
C GLU A 748 -19.30 24.96 -25.05
N GLU A 749 -18.43 25.87 -25.49
CA GLU A 749 -18.81 27.21 -25.98
C GLU A 749 -19.74 27.15 -27.21
N THR A 750 -19.69 26.07 -28.00
CA THR A 750 -20.58 25.89 -29.15
C THR A 750 -22.03 25.58 -28.75
N SER A 751 -22.27 25.15 -27.50
CA SER A 751 -23.56 24.63 -27.04
C SER A 751 -24.46 25.68 -26.33
N ARG A 752 -23.90 26.80 -25.81
CA ARG A 752 -24.52 28.02 -25.21
C ARG A 752 -25.83 27.96 -24.39
N ILE A 753 -26.40 26.80 -24.08
CA ILE A 753 -27.66 26.68 -23.34
C ILE A 753 -27.47 26.91 -21.83
N TYR A 754 -26.24 26.79 -21.32
CA TYR A 754 -25.88 26.89 -19.90
C TYR A 754 -24.74 27.88 -19.67
N LYS A 755 -24.58 28.32 -18.41
CA LYS A 755 -23.44 29.13 -17.99
C LYS A 755 -22.19 28.24 -17.90
N LEU A 756 -21.09 28.68 -18.50
CA LEU A 756 -19.81 28.00 -18.47
C LEU A 756 -18.81 28.81 -17.64
N GLY A 757 -18.16 28.16 -16.67
CA GLY A 757 -17.09 28.74 -15.88
C GLY A 757 -15.83 27.87 -15.91
N CYS A 758 -14.68 28.51 -15.71
CA CYS A 758 -13.39 27.83 -15.59
C CYS A 758 -12.65 28.35 -14.35
N VAL A 759 -12.22 27.42 -13.51
CA VAL A 759 -11.33 27.65 -12.37
C VAL A 759 -9.93 27.25 -12.81
N HIS A 760 -9.12 28.25 -13.14
CA HIS A 760 -7.70 28.02 -13.44
C HIS A 760 -6.98 27.52 -12.18
N GLU A 761 -6.42 26.32 -12.29
CA GLU A 761 -5.55 25.66 -11.34
C GLU A 761 -4.36 25.12 -12.14
N LYS A 762 -3.26 25.88 -12.20
CA LYS A 762 -2.07 25.62 -13.03
C LYS A 762 -1.37 24.25 -12.80
N ARG A 763 -1.92 23.42 -11.93
CA ARG A 763 -1.22 22.40 -11.13
C ARG A 763 -1.94 21.07 -11.07
N SER A 764 -3.11 20.94 -11.69
CA SER A 764 -3.82 19.68 -11.75
C SER A 764 -3.22 18.79 -12.85
N SER A 765 -2.78 17.59 -12.49
CA SER A 765 -2.36 16.54 -13.45
C SER A 765 -3.57 15.89 -14.15
N GLY A 766 -4.59 16.70 -14.43
CA GLY A 766 -5.92 16.27 -14.81
C GLY A 766 -6.91 17.41 -14.85
N VAL A 767 -8.15 17.09 -15.22
CA VAL A 767 -9.26 18.03 -15.33
C VAL A 767 -10.42 17.48 -14.53
N GLU A 768 -11.02 18.33 -13.71
CA GLU A 768 -12.24 18.02 -12.99
C GLU A 768 -13.39 18.87 -13.56
N LYS A 769 -14.59 18.29 -13.57
CA LYS A 769 -15.79 18.91 -14.10
C LYS A 769 -16.89 18.79 -13.07
N LEU A 770 -17.52 19.92 -12.79
CA LEU A 770 -18.70 20.03 -11.93
C LEU A 770 -19.86 20.58 -12.74
N ASN A 771 -20.91 19.79 -12.87
CA ASN A 771 -22.18 20.22 -13.43
C ASN A 771 -23.12 20.55 -12.28
N ILE A 772 -23.73 21.74 -12.30
CA ILE A 772 -24.72 22.17 -11.33
C ILE A 772 -26.05 22.27 -12.06
N MET A 773 -27.09 21.67 -11.51
CA MET A 773 -28.44 21.76 -12.03
C MET A 773 -29.39 22.10 -10.90
N GLY A 774 -30.28 23.06 -11.10
CA GLY A 774 -31.29 23.37 -10.10
C GLY A 774 -32.61 23.86 -10.68
N GLY A 775 -33.52 24.14 -9.76
CA GLY A 775 -34.86 24.66 -10.05
C GLY A 775 -35.96 23.60 -10.04
N PHE A 776 -35.65 22.38 -9.57
CA PHE A 776 -36.61 21.32 -9.32
C PHE A 776 -37.21 21.42 -7.90
N ARG A 777 -38.34 20.76 -7.69
CA ARG A 777 -39.06 20.69 -6.39
C ARG A 777 -39.02 19.28 -5.82
N VAL A 778 -39.43 19.14 -4.55
CA VAL A 778 -39.57 17.82 -3.91
C VAL A 778 -40.49 16.90 -4.73
N GLU A 779 -41.54 17.47 -5.34
CA GLU A 779 -42.53 16.75 -6.16
C GLU A 779 -41.94 16.15 -7.46
N ASP A 780 -40.80 16.66 -7.92
CA ASP A 780 -40.10 16.17 -9.13
C ASP A 780 -39.17 14.99 -8.83
N LEU A 781 -38.88 14.73 -7.55
CA LEU A 781 -37.99 13.66 -7.11
C LEU A 781 -38.67 12.31 -7.22
N MET A 782 -38.04 11.38 -7.96
CA MET A 782 -38.52 9.99 -8.02
C MET A 782 -38.47 9.32 -6.65
N TYR A 783 -37.46 9.63 -5.83
CA TYR A 783 -37.35 9.15 -4.45
C TYR A 783 -38.60 9.51 -3.61
N TYR A 784 -39.03 10.77 -3.68
CA TYR A 784 -40.19 11.26 -2.94
C TYR A 784 -41.49 10.58 -3.40
N ARG A 785 -41.69 10.47 -4.71
CA ARG A 785 -42.88 9.83 -5.28
C ARG A 785 -42.98 8.35 -4.97
N ASN A 786 -41.87 7.63 -5.08
CA ASN A 786 -41.81 6.21 -4.75
C ASN A 786 -42.04 5.99 -3.24
N GLY A 787 -41.48 6.87 -2.40
CA GLY A 787 -41.63 6.81 -0.94
C GLY A 787 -43.02 7.20 -0.43
N LYS A 788 -43.79 7.99 -1.19
CA LYS A 788 -45.12 8.50 -0.79
C LYS A 788 -46.07 7.41 -0.30
N MET A 789 -46.22 6.33 -1.06
CA MET A 789 -47.11 5.21 -0.73
C MET A 789 -46.73 4.56 0.60
N TYR A 790 -45.42 4.42 0.86
CA TYR A 790 -44.92 3.89 2.12
C TYR A 790 -45.18 4.87 3.25
N TYR A 791 -44.86 6.15 3.07
CA TYR A 791 -45.10 7.18 4.08
C TYR A 791 -46.57 7.23 4.52
N GLU A 792 -47.51 7.28 3.57
CA GLU A 792 -48.95 7.28 3.87
C GLU A 792 -49.38 6.00 4.61
N SER A 793 -48.87 4.84 4.19
CA SER A 793 -49.16 3.57 4.85
C SER A 793 -48.61 3.51 6.29
N TYR A 794 -47.41 4.03 6.53
CA TYR A 794 -46.82 4.07 7.88
C TYR A 794 -47.57 5.05 8.78
N VAL A 795 -47.97 6.23 8.28
CA VAL A 795 -48.79 7.19 9.04
C VAL A 795 -50.15 6.57 9.39
N GLN A 796 -50.80 5.86 8.47
CA GLN A 796 -52.05 5.13 8.75
C GLN A 796 -51.88 4.05 9.83
N ASN A 797 -50.69 3.45 9.93
CA ASN A 797 -50.34 2.46 10.95
C ASN A 797 -49.87 3.08 12.29
N GLY A 798 -50.03 4.40 12.46
CA GLY A 798 -49.76 5.11 13.71
C GLY A 798 -48.31 5.56 13.92
N TYR A 799 -47.49 5.61 12.86
CA TYR A 799 -46.15 6.19 12.93
C TYR A 799 -46.20 7.72 12.93
N THR A 800 -45.40 8.37 13.77
CA THR A 800 -45.26 9.83 13.83
C THR A 800 -43.85 10.23 13.45
N PHE A 801 -43.69 10.75 12.23
CA PHE A 801 -42.39 11.16 11.71
C PHE A 801 -42.05 12.63 12.01
N HIS A 802 -43.04 13.49 12.21
CA HIS A 802 -42.84 14.94 12.36
C HIS A 802 -42.91 15.35 13.84
N SER A 803 -42.11 16.35 14.23
CA SER A 803 -42.27 17.08 15.50
C SER A 803 -43.30 18.20 15.39
N LEU A 804 -43.43 18.79 14.21
CA LEU A 804 -44.37 19.85 13.87
C LEU A 804 -45.79 19.30 13.62
N ASP A 805 -46.79 20.18 13.78
CA ASP A 805 -48.16 19.88 13.38
C ASP A 805 -48.21 19.59 11.86
N PRO A 806 -48.67 18.40 11.43
CA PRO A 806 -48.78 18.05 10.01
C PRO A 806 -49.61 19.03 9.18
N GLU A 807 -50.50 19.83 9.79
CA GLU A 807 -51.29 20.86 9.10
C GLU A 807 -50.45 22.06 8.63
N LEU A 808 -49.31 22.32 9.27
CA LEU A 808 -48.36 23.38 8.87
C LEU A 808 -47.49 22.95 7.69
N LEU A 809 -47.34 21.64 7.47
CA LEU A 809 -46.49 21.10 6.43
C LEU A 809 -47.18 21.13 5.06
N PRO A 810 -46.42 21.31 3.96
CA PRO A 810 -46.95 21.19 2.61
C PRO A 810 -47.71 19.86 2.43
N PRO A 811 -48.86 19.87 1.73
CA PRO A 811 -49.64 18.65 1.50
C PRO A 811 -48.82 17.64 0.70
N VAL A 812 -49.02 16.35 0.97
CA VAL A 812 -48.37 15.28 0.22
C VAL A 812 -48.97 15.21 -1.19
N ARG A 813 -48.33 15.88 -2.15
CA ARG A 813 -48.80 15.95 -3.54
C ARG A 813 -48.50 14.71 -4.35
#